data_AF-A0AAR2LT39-F1
#
_entry.id   AF-A0AAR2LT39-F1
#
_cell.length_a   1.000
_cell.length_b   1.000
_cell.length_c   1.000
_cell.angle_alpha   90.00
_cell.angle_beta   90.00
_cell.angle_gamma   90.00
#
_symmetry.space_group_name_H-M   'P 1'
#
loop_
_entity.id
_entity.type
_entity.pdbx_description
1 polymer ?
#
loop_
_entity_poly.entity_id
_entity_poly.type
_entity_poly.pdbx_seq_one_letter_code
_entity_poly.pdbx_strand_id
1 'polypeptide(L)'
;MEQQLQEHNENQRLVEEDSEKLKARLAEWQIHAKKACMVDAIQSQISALQDESVCPAVSWVQTHTLFILTSLHTLLQDTVNGLQAAGMEVSEEKGGVSGTIQDLCQQHWKIQAELKRLKAEKEQLEEREAQAGELQDSLEAMRQELEHQKLQITERKAEMENTVKLQLEKMKTDLESARTAEVVLRLEMETRQAEWIIKLEKAKEKERELTEKVREREKQVEQWRERNLEEEESKREWLRQIEEGLQRGAEEERERIRVEIEEYKEQVRQHAHTIVAMEKQVSTAQQRERELEEERDSLTQQLAEALSRLEEDKPSIAHEESKEQQQLEQTVTSLRASLEESQKEVVRQGEVITSLSRDLAHVHARLSDLTGELSEQQKMELETHKALVVDQRMQLSMLTQKLTMTSQLLEQKDEEQKMLREKLTETEKDLKSKTEDQEYTSLVPVLRMQQTKDASLMVSPSDLTPQSSKGKSHRCEAMIRQQRETLAEMRARIRAVEQKWPSKLLGQQVEPVMQDRMKTHRPQRLQAQRGSISHVSGFAFPEALSEAALERTARLDMSDALELSERTYVDLARELCEALELSQGQLSGCVPLKHLPPAERERLASLRQDDLELFRNRLALQNSQSQNTHLLLQQSQREIHTLRESQAVGQQLQAELDSVHTELEAVKQESAALRQALQLTQTQLQSHRDQCSTKNRKALSMERMDVRSGRIGHHNCVPNDSYEKVTVLKRRQQQDRRRRREAEVDTLKSEPGHKEQAECKMAAQLTSMPQRQQSIELTEAH
;
A
#
# COMPACT_ATOMS: atom_id res chain seq x y z
N MET A 1 6.74 196.95 4.16
CA MET A 1 7.52 196.09 5.08
C MET A 1 6.60 195.50 6.15
N GLU A 2 5.95 196.29 7.02
CA GLU A 2 5.05 195.73 8.05
C GLU A 2 3.89 194.88 7.47
N GLN A 3 3.28 195.32 6.36
CA GLN A 3 2.12 194.64 5.77
C GLN A 3 2.40 193.22 5.24
N GLN A 4 3.64 192.89 4.85
CA GLN A 4 4.01 191.55 4.35
C GLN A 4 4.33 190.55 5.47
N LEU A 5 4.62 191.04 6.69
CA LEU A 5 4.93 190.20 7.84
C LEU A 5 3.67 189.69 8.55
N GLN A 6 2.51 190.32 8.28
CA GLN A 6 1.23 189.94 8.85
C GLN A 6 0.57 188.80 8.05
N GLU A 7 0.57 188.87 6.71
CA GLU A 7 0.07 187.77 5.84
C GLU A 7 0.84 186.46 6.02
N HIS A 8 2.15 186.50 6.30
CA HIS A 8 2.94 185.28 6.52
C HIS A 8 2.57 184.59 7.84
N ASN A 9 2.32 185.35 8.92
CA ASN A 9 1.96 184.77 10.21
C ASN A 9 0.56 184.14 10.21
N GLU A 10 -0.41 184.74 9.50
CA GLU A 10 -1.76 184.17 9.36
C GLU A 10 -1.76 182.87 8.54
N ASN A 11 -1.00 182.83 7.44
CA ASN A 11 -0.88 181.61 6.62
C ASN A 11 -0.18 180.45 7.37
N GLN A 12 0.86 180.73 8.15
CA GLN A 12 1.58 179.69 8.88
C GLN A 12 0.69 179.04 9.96
N ARG A 13 -0.13 179.84 10.66
CA ARG A 13 -1.04 179.34 11.68
C ARG A 13 -2.15 178.45 11.11
N LEU A 14 -2.66 178.76 9.92
CA LEU A 14 -3.65 177.92 9.22
C LEU A 14 -3.10 176.53 8.87
N VAL A 15 -1.84 176.42 8.46
CA VAL A 15 -1.20 175.14 8.11
C VAL A 15 -1.04 174.24 9.35
N GLU A 16 -0.66 174.80 10.49
CA GLU A 16 -0.50 174.05 11.74
C GLU A 16 -1.85 173.54 12.28
N GLU A 17 -2.89 174.37 12.23
CA GLU A 17 -4.24 174.03 12.74
C GLU A 17 -4.92 172.93 11.91
N ASP A 18 -4.69 172.88 10.59
CA ASP A 18 -5.17 171.81 9.72
C ASP A 18 -4.35 170.51 9.86
N SER A 19 -3.04 170.60 10.11
CA SER A 19 -2.18 169.42 10.27
C SER A 19 -2.54 168.58 11.51
N GLU A 20 -2.86 169.23 12.64
CA GLU A 20 -3.26 168.52 13.86
C GLU A 20 -4.66 167.87 13.75
N LYS A 21 -5.62 168.49 13.06
CA LYS A 21 -6.92 167.86 12.76
C LYS A 21 -6.74 166.55 11.99
N LEU A 22 -5.89 166.57 10.94
CA LEU A 22 -5.66 165.40 10.11
C LEU A 22 -4.98 164.26 10.90
N LYS A 23 -4.05 164.58 11.82
CA LYS A 23 -3.45 163.60 12.74
C LYS A 23 -4.49 162.97 13.67
N ALA A 24 -5.37 163.77 14.25
CA ALA A 24 -6.40 163.28 15.17
C ALA A 24 -7.31 162.24 14.49
N ARG A 25 -7.79 162.53 13.28
CA ARG A 25 -8.58 161.59 12.48
C ARG A 25 -7.81 160.34 12.05
N LEU A 26 -6.53 160.46 11.70
CA LEU A 26 -5.68 159.29 11.43
C LEU A 26 -5.53 158.39 12.67
N ALA A 27 -5.46 158.96 13.88
CA ALA A 27 -5.43 158.18 15.11
C ALA A 27 -6.78 157.49 15.40
N GLU A 28 -7.91 158.17 15.17
CA GLU A 28 -9.25 157.57 15.28
C GLU A 28 -9.44 156.42 14.29
N TRP A 29 -9.07 156.60 13.01
CA TRP A 29 -9.04 155.52 12.02
C TRP A 29 -8.23 154.31 12.51
N GLN A 30 -7.02 154.53 13.03
CA GLN A 30 -6.15 153.44 13.45
C GLN A 30 -6.75 152.64 14.62
N ILE A 31 -7.57 153.26 15.46
CA ILE A 31 -8.32 152.59 16.54
C ILE A 31 -9.51 151.82 15.97
N HIS A 32 -10.28 152.40 15.04
CA HIS A 32 -11.43 151.74 14.42
C HIS A 32 -11.01 150.52 13.59
N ALA A 33 -9.99 150.65 12.73
CA ALA A 33 -9.45 149.55 11.94
C ALA A 33 -8.88 148.40 12.78
N LYS A 34 -8.45 148.66 14.03
CA LYS A 34 -8.02 147.62 14.98
C LYS A 34 -9.15 146.96 15.75
N LYS A 35 -10.28 147.66 15.96
CA LYS A 35 -11.43 147.13 16.72
C LYS A 35 -12.36 146.28 15.85
N ALA A 36 -12.67 146.72 14.64
CA ALA A 36 -13.48 145.96 13.70
C ALA A 36 -13.21 146.40 12.26
N CYS A 37 -12.67 145.49 11.44
CA CYS A 37 -12.57 145.66 9.99
C CYS A 37 -13.95 145.47 9.32
N MET A 38 -14.90 146.36 9.62
CA MET A 38 -16.20 146.40 8.98
C MET A 38 -16.14 147.27 7.72
N VAL A 39 -16.75 146.78 6.64
CA VAL A 39 -16.86 147.48 5.35
C VAL A 39 -17.52 148.85 5.56
N ASP A 40 -18.70 148.88 6.19
CA ASP A 40 -19.47 150.11 6.43
C ASP A 40 -18.72 151.13 7.30
N ALA A 41 -17.94 150.65 8.29
CA ALA A 41 -17.14 151.52 9.15
C ALA A 41 -15.99 152.18 8.38
N ILE A 42 -15.32 151.44 7.49
CA ILE A 42 -14.27 152.01 6.63
C ILE A 42 -14.88 152.94 5.57
N GLN A 43 -16.05 152.61 5.01
CA GLN A 43 -16.77 153.47 4.08
C GLN A 43 -17.16 154.81 4.73
N SER A 44 -17.67 154.78 5.97
CA SER A 44 -17.96 155.99 6.74
C SER A 44 -16.72 156.86 6.98
N GLN A 45 -15.56 156.24 7.23
CA GLN A 45 -14.28 156.95 7.39
C GLN A 45 -13.74 157.52 6.06
N ILE A 46 -13.95 156.84 4.93
CA ILE A 46 -13.65 157.36 3.59
C ILE A 46 -14.46 158.63 3.33
N SER A 47 -15.78 158.59 3.53
CA SER A 47 -16.66 159.75 3.34
C SER A 47 -16.26 160.90 4.26
N ALA A 48 -16.02 160.62 5.55
CA ALA A 48 -15.59 161.65 6.50
C ALA A 48 -14.30 162.37 6.04
N LEU A 49 -13.30 161.64 5.56
CA LEU A 49 -12.02 162.19 5.06
C LEU A 49 -12.14 162.90 3.70
N GLN A 50 -13.23 162.71 2.94
CA GLN A 50 -13.49 163.43 1.69
C GLN A 50 -14.07 164.84 1.92
N ASP A 51 -14.87 165.03 2.97
CA ASP A 51 -15.61 166.27 3.22
C ASP A 51 -14.80 167.39 3.92
N GLU A 52 -13.57 167.11 4.37
CA GLU A 52 -12.71 168.11 5.03
C GLU A 52 -11.92 168.97 4.02
N SER A 53 -12.14 170.28 4.05
CA SER A 53 -11.37 171.27 3.28
C SER A 53 -10.04 171.56 3.97
N VAL A 54 -8.94 170.98 3.47
CA VAL A 54 -7.59 171.17 4.01
C VAL A 54 -6.79 172.19 3.18
N CYS A 55 -5.96 173.01 3.82
CA CYS A 55 -4.98 173.87 3.14
C CYS A 55 -4.19 173.11 2.04
N PRO A 56 -3.95 173.71 0.85
CA PRO A 56 -3.24 173.05 -0.26
C PRO A 56 -1.90 172.39 0.11
N ALA A 57 -1.17 172.94 1.08
CA ALA A 57 0.11 172.42 1.56
C ALA A 57 0.04 171.00 2.18
N VAL A 58 -1.12 170.58 2.70
CA VAL A 58 -1.29 169.29 3.42
C VAL A 58 -2.19 168.29 2.67
N SER A 59 -2.85 168.73 1.60
CA SER A 59 -3.80 167.96 0.76
C SER A 59 -3.31 166.59 0.25
N TRP A 60 -1.98 166.43 0.08
CA TRP A 60 -1.40 165.17 -0.40
C TRP A 60 -1.57 164.01 0.60
N VAL A 61 -1.58 164.30 1.91
CA VAL A 61 -1.76 163.29 2.97
C VAL A 61 -3.18 162.75 2.97
N GLN A 62 -4.17 163.64 2.81
CA GLN A 62 -5.59 163.29 2.68
C GLN A 62 -5.81 162.37 1.47
N THR A 63 -5.29 162.75 0.30
CA THR A 63 -5.38 161.95 -0.93
C THR A 63 -4.76 160.55 -0.78
N HIS A 64 -3.58 160.44 -0.15
CA HIS A 64 -2.92 159.16 0.06
C HIS A 64 -3.66 158.27 1.08
N THR A 65 -4.20 158.87 2.14
CA THR A 65 -5.01 158.18 3.15
C THR A 65 -6.28 157.60 2.53
N LEU A 66 -6.99 158.39 1.71
CA LEU A 66 -8.18 157.96 0.98
C LEU A 66 -7.90 156.77 0.04
N PHE A 67 -6.75 156.77 -0.64
CA PHE A 67 -6.35 155.64 -1.50
C PHE A 67 -6.14 154.34 -0.71
N ILE A 68 -5.47 154.42 0.45
CA ILE A 68 -5.26 153.26 1.34
C ILE A 68 -6.60 152.74 1.86
N LEU A 69 -7.46 153.63 2.34
CA LEU A 69 -8.80 153.28 2.84
C LEU A 69 -9.66 152.60 1.78
N THR A 70 -9.69 153.16 0.56
CA THR A 70 -10.47 152.61 -0.56
C THR A 70 -9.99 151.20 -0.93
N SER A 71 -8.68 150.96 -0.90
CA SER A 71 -8.07 149.64 -1.16
C SER A 71 -8.38 148.61 -0.06
N LEU A 72 -8.48 149.06 1.19
CA LEU A 72 -8.89 148.24 2.32
C LEU A 72 -10.38 147.89 2.27
N HIS A 73 -11.22 148.85 1.86
CA HIS A 73 -12.66 148.67 1.68
C HIS A 73 -12.96 147.61 0.61
N THR A 74 -12.33 147.67 -0.58
CA THR A 74 -12.57 146.68 -1.64
C THR A 74 -12.16 145.27 -1.22
N LEU A 75 -10.98 145.11 -0.60
CA LEU A 75 -10.53 143.82 -0.08
C LEU A 75 -11.53 143.23 0.93
N LEU A 76 -12.03 144.05 1.85
CA LEU A 76 -12.99 143.59 2.85
C LEU A 76 -14.35 143.26 2.22
N GLN A 77 -14.84 144.06 1.28
CA GLN A 77 -16.06 143.77 0.53
C GLN A 77 -15.98 142.43 -0.21
N ASP A 78 -14.86 142.13 -0.88
CA ASP A 78 -14.65 140.86 -1.57
C ASP A 78 -14.64 139.67 -0.59
N THR A 79 -14.01 139.83 0.59
CA THR A 79 -14.05 138.78 1.62
C THR A 79 -15.43 138.58 2.24
N VAL A 80 -16.22 139.65 2.45
CA VAL A 80 -17.62 139.55 2.91
C VAL A 80 -18.46 138.80 1.88
N ASN A 81 -18.33 139.15 0.60
CA ASN A 81 -19.04 138.49 -0.50
C ASN A 81 -18.68 136.99 -0.57
N GLY A 82 -17.39 136.65 -0.42
CA GLY A 82 -16.93 135.25 -0.41
C GLY A 82 -17.46 134.45 0.80
N LEU A 83 -17.53 135.06 1.98
CA LEU A 83 -18.09 134.44 3.18
C LEU A 83 -19.61 134.25 3.07
N GLN A 84 -20.33 135.23 2.55
CA GLN A 84 -21.77 135.11 2.27
C GLN A 84 -22.07 134.02 1.22
N ALA A 85 -21.25 133.90 0.17
CA ALA A 85 -21.35 132.81 -0.80
C ALA A 85 -21.10 131.42 -0.17
N ALA A 86 -20.30 131.34 0.91
CA ALA A 86 -20.13 130.15 1.74
C ALA A 86 -21.23 129.97 2.81
N GLY A 87 -22.27 130.80 2.81
CA GLY A 87 -23.38 130.75 3.78
C GLY A 87 -23.07 131.35 5.15
N MET A 88 -21.96 132.09 5.30
CA MET A 88 -21.52 132.68 6.56
C MET A 88 -21.95 134.16 6.64
N GLU A 89 -22.72 134.50 7.68
CA GLU A 89 -23.17 135.86 7.95
C GLU A 89 -22.10 136.64 8.75
N VAL A 90 -21.58 137.70 8.15
CA VAL A 90 -20.61 138.63 8.76
C VAL A 90 -21.35 139.70 9.58
N SER A 91 -21.26 139.62 10.90
CA SER A 91 -21.82 140.61 11.83
C SER A 91 -20.76 141.14 12.80
N GLU A 92 -21.03 142.31 13.39
CA GLU A 92 -20.14 142.93 14.38
C GLU A 92 -20.00 142.06 15.65
N GLU A 93 -21.09 141.39 16.06
CA GLU A 93 -21.10 140.43 17.19
C GLU A 93 -20.15 139.23 16.98
N LYS A 94 -19.94 138.81 15.73
CA LYS A 94 -19.02 137.72 15.36
C LYS A 94 -17.58 138.19 15.12
N GLY A 95 -17.23 139.42 15.51
CA GLY A 95 -15.91 140.00 15.27
C GLY A 95 -15.65 140.33 13.79
N GLY A 96 -16.71 140.56 13.01
CA GLY A 96 -16.64 140.86 11.58
C GLY A 96 -16.03 139.74 10.75
N VAL A 97 -15.31 140.13 9.69
CA VAL A 97 -14.69 139.20 8.71
C VAL A 97 -13.70 138.23 9.38
N SER A 98 -12.95 138.68 10.38
CA SER A 98 -11.89 137.86 10.99
C SER A 98 -12.45 136.70 11.83
N GLY A 99 -13.51 136.91 12.60
CA GLY A 99 -14.09 135.85 13.43
C GLY A 99 -14.87 134.83 12.61
N THR A 100 -15.58 135.27 11.58
CA THR A 100 -16.31 134.37 10.65
C THR A 100 -15.37 133.45 9.85
N ILE A 101 -14.17 133.92 9.47
CA ILE A 101 -13.11 133.05 8.91
C ILE A 101 -12.64 132.02 9.94
N GLN A 102 -12.45 132.44 11.20
CA GLN A 102 -11.99 131.54 12.28
C GLN A 102 -13.01 130.42 12.57
N ASP A 103 -14.30 130.72 12.56
CA ASP A 103 -15.38 129.72 12.69
C ASP A 103 -15.40 128.73 11.52
N LEU A 104 -15.25 129.21 10.28
CA LEU A 104 -15.17 128.36 9.08
C LEU A 104 -13.99 127.37 9.17
N CYS A 105 -12.83 127.84 9.62
CA CYS A 105 -11.68 126.97 9.87
C CYS A 105 -11.97 125.89 10.93
N GLN A 106 -12.64 126.25 12.04
CA GLN A 106 -13.03 125.27 13.06
C GLN A 106 -14.01 124.21 12.54
N GLN A 107 -15.00 124.62 11.73
CA GLN A 107 -15.94 123.68 11.09
C GLN A 107 -15.21 122.72 10.16
N HIS A 108 -14.30 123.23 9.31
CA HIS A 108 -13.48 122.39 8.43
C HIS A 108 -12.68 121.34 9.21
N TRP A 109 -12.01 121.74 10.30
CA TRP A 109 -11.26 120.81 11.16
C TRP A 109 -12.14 119.71 11.79
N LYS A 110 -13.36 120.05 12.25
CA LYS A 110 -14.31 119.06 12.79
C LYS A 110 -14.74 118.05 11.74
N ILE A 111 -15.17 118.53 10.57
CA ILE A 111 -15.59 117.66 9.44
C ILE A 111 -14.43 116.76 8.99
N GLN A 112 -13.20 117.28 8.93
CA GLN A 112 -12.03 116.50 8.55
C GLN A 112 -11.69 115.40 9.58
N ALA A 113 -11.92 115.65 10.88
CA ALA A 113 -11.75 114.64 11.92
C ALA A 113 -12.83 113.55 11.85
N GLU A 114 -14.10 113.93 11.65
CA GLU A 114 -15.21 112.98 11.47
C GLU A 114 -15.03 112.10 10.23
N LEU A 115 -14.59 112.68 9.10
CA LEU A 115 -14.33 111.94 7.87
C LEU A 115 -13.18 110.94 8.03
N LYS A 116 -12.14 111.26 8.83
CA LYS A 116 -11.09 110.30 9.21
C LYS A 116 -11.64 109.16 10.08
N ARG A 117 -12.48 109.46 11.08
CA ARG A 117 -13.12 108.44 11.93
C ARG A 117 -14.00 107.50 11.11
N LEU A 118 -14.86 108.04 10.24
CA LEU A 118 -15.76 107.24 9.40
C LEU A 118 -15.02 106.36 8.39
N LYS A 119 -13.86 106.80 7.88
CA LYS A 119 -12.98 105.94 7.05
C LYS A 119 -12.44 104.76 7.84
N ALA A 120 -11.90 104.98 9.05
CA ALA A 120 -11.40 103.92 9.90
C ALA A 120 -12.52 102.94 10.34
N GLU A 121 -13.74 103.44 10.59
CA GLU A 121 -14.90 102.59 10.88
C GLU A 121 -15.34 101.76 9.67
N LYS A 122 -15.28 102.32 8.45
CA LYS A 122 -15.54 101.55 7.22
C LYS A 122 -14.49 100.46 7.01
N GLU A 123 -13.20 100.79 7.14
CA GLU A 123 -12.09 99.83 7.02
C GLU A 123 -12.26 98.68 8.02
N GLN A 124 -12.59 98.98 9.29
CA GLN A 124 -12.89 97.95 10.29
C GLN A 124 -14.17 97.14 10.02
N LEU A 125 -15.13 97.64 9.25
CA LEU A 125 -16.30 96.87 8.84
C LEU A 125 -15.96 95.95 7.67
N GLU A 126 -15.20 96.43 6.69
CA GLU A 126 -14.68 95.62 5.58
C GLU A 126 -13.76 94.50 6.08
N GLU A 127 -12.90 94.76 7.07
CA GLU A 127 -12.09 93.73 7.74
C GLU A 127 -12.95 92.68 8.47
N ARG A 128 -14.02 93.10 9.15
CA ARG A 128 -14.94 92.16 9.85
C ARG A 128 -15.77 91.35 8.87
N GLU A 129 -16.17 91.92 7.74
CA GLU A 129 -16.87 91.22 6.67
C GLU A 129 -15.98 90.18 5.98
N ALA A 130 -14.72 90.54 5.70
CA ALA A 130 -13.72 89.60 5.19
C ALA A 130 -13.47 88.44 6.18
N GLN A 131 -13.27 88.74 7.48
CA GLN A 131 -13.11 87.72 8.52
C GLN A 131 -14.36 86.82 8.67
N ALA A 132 -15.56 87.38 8.51
CA ALA A 132 -16.80 86.60 8.52
C ALA A 132 -16.90 85.67 7.31
N GLY A 133 -16.47 86.12 6.12
CA GLY A 133 -16.34 85.30 4.92
C GLY A 133 -15.36 84.15 5.08
N GLU A 134 -14.12 84.44 5.54
CA GLU A 134 -13.11 83.40 5.81
C GLU A 134 -13.58 82.36 6.83
N LEU A 135 -14.30 82.78 7.88
CA LEU A 135 -14.91 81.87 8.85
C LEU A 135 -16.05 81.04 8.24
N GLN A 136 -16.86 81.61 7.34
CA GLN A 136 -17.89 80.87 6.64
C GLN A 136 -17.29 79.82 5.70
N ASP A 137 -16.31 80.19 4.87
CA ASP A 137 -15.59 79.28 3.98
C ASP A 137 -14.91 78.14 4.77
N SER A 138 -14.31 78.46 5.91
CA SER A 138 -13.72 77.47 6.82
C SER A 138 -14.78 76.50 7.38
N LEU A 139 -15.96 77.00 7.76
CA LEU A 139 -17.07 76.17 8.23
C LEU A 139 -17.67 75.31 7.11
N GLU A 140 -17.73 75.81 5.88
CA GLU A 140 -18.20 75.04 4.71
C GLU A 140 -17.20 73.94 4.33
N ALA A 141 -15.90 74.23 4.32
CA ALA A 141 -14.86 73.22 4.14
C ALA A 141 -14.90 72.12 5.22
N MET A 142 -15.07 72.50 6.50
CA MET A 142 -15.23 71.55 7.61
C MET A 142 -16.50 70.70 7.49
N ARG A 143 -17.60 71.24 6.92
CA ARG A 143 -18.83 70.46 6.64
C ARG A 143 -18.60 69.45 5.52
N GLN A 144 -17.97 69.88 4.42
CA GLN A 144 -17.64 69.01 3.28
C GLN A 144 -16.71 67.85 3.70
N GLU A 145 -15.69 68.13 4.52
CA GLU A 145 -14.79 67.10 5.06
C GLU A 145 -15.55 66.11 5.97
N LEU A 146 -16.46 66.58 6.83
CA LEU A 146 -17.30 65.71 7.66
C LEU A 146 -18.30 64.87 6.82
N GLU A 147 -18.79 65.38 5.70
CA GLU A 147 -19.63 64.62 4.77
C GLU A 147 -18.82 63.59 4.00
N HIS A 148 -17.63 63.94 3.51
CA HIS A 148 -16.71 62.99 2.88
C HIS A 148 -16.31 61.86 3.84
N GLN A 149 -15.97 62.18 5.09
CA GLN A 149 -15.66 61.16 6.11
C GLN A 149 -16.86 60.25 6.40
N LYS A 150 -18.10 60.76 6.43
CA LYS A 150 -19.31 59.93 6.59
C LYS A 150 -19.48 58.97 5.40
N LEU A 151 -19.36 59.47 4.16
CA LEU A 151 -19.45 58.66 2.95
C LEU A 151 -18.40 57.55 2.96
N GLN A 152 -17.14 57.89 3.24
CA GLN A 152 -16.03 56.94 3.31
C GLN A 152 -16.20 55.89 4.42
N ILE A 153 -16.85 56.24 5.55
CA ILE A 153 -17.23 55.27 6.59
C ILE A 153 -18.35 54.35 6.10
N THR A 154 -19.35 54.85 5.36
CA THR A 154 -20.42 54.00 4.80
C THR A 154 -19.93 53.07 3.69
N GLU A 155 -19.01 53.53 2.83
CA GLU A 155 -18.38 52.72 1.80
C GLU A 155 -17.56 51.57 2.42
N ARG A 156 -16.64 51.88 3.35
CA ARG A 156 -15.87 50.85 4.07
C ARG A 156 -16.75 49.85 4.83
N LYS A 157 -17.90 50.29 5.36
CA LYS A 157 -18.88 49.38 5.98
C LYS A 157 -19.51 48.46 4.94
N ALA A 158 -19.94 48.98 3.78
CA ALA A 158 -20.51 48.18 2.71
C ALA A 158 -19.48 47.18 2.12
N GLU A 159 -18.21 47.59 1.95
CA GLU A 159 -17.11 46.70 1.56
C GLU A 159 -16.88 45.58 2.58
N MET A 160 -16.86 45.92 3.89
CA MET A 160 -16.72 44.93 4.96
C MET A 160 -17.93 43.98 5.03
N GLU A 161 -19.15 44.49 4.87
CA GLU A 161 -20.34 43.64 4.78
C GLU A 161 -20.30 42.71 3.56
N ASN A 162 -19.86 43.20 2.39
CA ASN A 162 -19.79 42.40 1.17
C ASN A 162 -18.69 41.33 1.24
N THR A 163 -17.54 41.64 1.84
CA THR A 163 -16.48 40.65 2.09
C THR A 163 -16.92 39.58 3.09
N VAL A 164 -17.61 39.96 4.17
CA VAL A 164 -18.21 39.01 5.13
C VAL A 164 -19.30 38.14 4.47
N LYS A 165 -20.20 38.72 3.65
CA LYS A 165 -21.21 37.97 2.89
C LYS A 165 -20.55 36.96 1.94
N LEU A 166 -19.50 37.36 1.22
CA LEU A 166 -18.76 36.48 0.32
C LEU A 166 -18.03 35.35 1.07
N GLN A 167 -17.46 35.63 2.25
CA GLN A 167 -16.87 34.58 3.10
C GLN A 167 -17.94 33.62 3.63
N LEU A 168 -19.11 34.12 4.02
CA LEU A 168 -20.21 33.30 4.52
C LEU A 168 -20.75 32.35 3.45
N GLU A 169 -20.99 32.83 2.22
CA GLU A 169 -21.43 31.95 1.12
C GLU A 169 -20.36 30.92 0.74
N LYS A 170 -19.06 31.28 0.75
CA LYS A 170 -17.97 30.30 0.56
C LYS A 170 -17.97 29.22 1.65
N MET A 171 -18.01 29.62 2.92
CA MET A 171 -18.07 28.68 4.05
C MET A 171 -19.31 27.79 3.99
N LYS A 172 -20.42 28.29 3.47
CA LYS A 172 -21.65 27.53 3.23
C LYS A 172 -21.49 26.53 2.09
N THR A 173 -20.93 26.91 0.94
CA THR A 173 -20.65 25.97 -0.16
C THR A 173 -19.65 24.89 0.24
N ASP A 174 -18.61 25.26 0.98
CA ASP A 174 -17.61 24.33 1.50
C ASP A 174 -18.25 23.33 2.46
N LEU A 175 -19.10 23.79 3.38
CA LEU A 175 -19.85 22.96 4.32
C LEU A 175 -20.92 22.08 3.65
N GLU A 176 -21.57 22.56 2.58
CA GLU A 176 -22.46 21.73 1.75
C GLU A 176 -21.67 20.64 1.00
N SER A 177 -20.48 20.95 0.47
CA SER A 177 -19.59 19.98 -0.17
C SER A 177 -19.02 18.94 0.82
N ALA A 178 -18.70 19.36 2.05
CA ALA A 178 -18.23 18.46 3.10
C ALA A 178 -19.34 17.48 3.52
N ARG A 179 -20.60 17.94 3.59
CA ARG A 179 -21.76 17.10 3.88
C ARG A 179 -22.03 16.08 2.77
N THR A 180 -21.92 16.45 1.50
CA THR A 180 -22.11 15.48 0.40
C THR A 180 -20.97 14.46 0.38
N ALA A 181 -19.72 14.88 0.61
CA ALA A 181 -18.59 13.96 0.77
C ALA A 181 -18.77 13.01 1.96
N GLU A 182 -19.28 13.49 3.11
CA GLU A 182 -19.58 12.66 4.27
C GLU A 182 -20.65 11.60 3.97
N VAL A 183 -21.72 11.96 3.25
CA VAL A 183 -22.78 11.02 2.83
C VAL A 183 -22.22 9.96 1.88
N VAL A 184 -21.37 10.34 0.92
CA VAL A 184 -20.72 9.39 0.00
C VAL A 184 -19.82 8.43 0.79
N LEU A 185 -18.98 8.93 1.70
CA LEU A 185 -18.11 8.10 2.54
C LEU A 185 -18.90 7.14 3.44
N ARG A 186 -20.03 7.58 4.02
CA ARG A 186 -20.93 6.71 4.79
C ARG A 186 -21.51 5.58 3.94
N LEU A 187 -22.03 5.89 2.75
CA LEU A 187 -22.54 4.88 1.80
C LEU A 187 -21.43 3.90 1.34
N GLU A 188 -20.21 4.40 1.12
CA GLU A 188 -19.05 3.56 0.82
C GLU A 188 -18.63 2.66 2.01
N MET A 189 -18.77 3.13 3.25
CA MET A 189 -18.54 2.30 4.43
C MET A 189 -19.62 1.22 4.58
N GLU A 190 -20.89 1.57 4.37
CA GLU A 190 -22.02 0.65 4.41
C GLU A 190 -21.93 -0.42 3.32
N THR A 191 -21.57 -0.06 2.08
CA THR A 191 -21.37 -1.04 1.00
C THR A 191 -20.17 -1.97 1.28
N ARG A 192 -19.03 -1.44 1.76
CA ARG A 192 -17.89 -2.28 2.19
C ARG A 192 -18.27 -3.21 3.35
N GLN A 193 -19.07 -2.76 4.32
CA GLN A 193 -19.57 -3.60 5.40
C GLN A 193 -20.49 -4.72 4.87
N ALA A 194 -21.43 -4.40 3.98
CA ALA A 194 -22.31 -5.38 3.34
C ALA A 194 -21.52 -6.41 2.51
N GLU A 195 -20.53 -5.98 1.74
CA GLU A 195 -19.63 -6.90 1.03
C GLU A 195 -18.86 -7.82 1.98
N TRP A 196 -18.36 -7.30 3.10
CA TRP A 196 -17.67 -8.11 4.11
C TRP A 196 -18.58 -9.14 4.78
N ILE A 197 -19.84 -8.78 5.07
CA ILE A 197 -20.86 -9.72 5.56
C ILE A 197 -21.09 -10.84 4.54
N ILE A 198 -21.30 -10.50 3.26
CA ILE A 198 -21.50 -11.49 2.19
C ILE A 198 -20.25 -12.38 2.00
N LYS A 199 -19.04 -11.83 2.11
CA LYS A 199 -17.77 -12.59 2.06
C LYS A 199 -17.67 -13.56 3.24
N LEU A 200 -18.06 -13.13 4.44
CA LEU A 200 -18.07 -13.95 5.65
C LEU A 200 -19.11 -15.08 5.59
N GLU A 201 -20.31 -14.81 5.08
CA GLU A 201 -21.34 -15.83 4.86
C GLU A 201 -20.90 -16.88 3.84
N LYS A 202 -20.31 -16.45 2.71
CA LYS A 202 -19.72 -17.35 1.71
C LYS A 202 -18.55 -18.18 2.28
N ALA A 203 -17.77 -17.63 3.20
CA ALA A 203 -16.72 -18.39 3.89
C ALA A 203 -17.32 -19.47 4.81
N LYS A 204 -18.35 -19.12 5.61
CA LYS A 204 -19.08 -20.06 6.48
C LYS A 204 -19.82 -21.16 5.70
N GLU A 205 -20.34 -20.86 4.50
CA GLU A 205 -20.92 -21.87 3.62
C GLU A 205 -19.86 -22.88 3.15
N LYS A 206 -18.72 -22.38 2.66
CA LYS A 206 -17.58 -23.22 2.24
C LYS A 206 -17.01 -24.05 3.39
N GLU A 207 -16.94 -23.48 4.59
CA GLU A 207 -16.55 -24.19 5.81
C GLU A 207 -17.52 -25.35 6.09
N ARG A 208 -18.84 -25.09 6.06
CA ARG A 208 -19.86 -26.15 6.21
C ARG A 208 -19.73 -27.23 5.14
N GLU A 209 -19.63 -26.87 3.87
CA GLU A 209 -19.40 -27.84 2.78
C GLU A 209 -18.14 -28.69 3.00
N LEU A 210 -17.05 -28.09 3.47
CA LEU A 210 -15.80 -28.81 3.75
C LEU A 210 -15.96 -29.74 4.95
N THR A 211 -16.63 -29.32 6.03
CA THR A 211 -16.90 -30.20 7.18
C THR A 211 -17.81 -31.38 6.82
N GLU A 212 -18.79 -31.19 5.93
CA GLU A 212 -19.64 -32.28 5.43
C GLU A 212 -18.83 -33.25 4.56
N LYS A 213 -17.98 -32.73 3.66
CA LYS A 213 -17.06 -33.56 2.85
C LYS A 213 -16.08 -34.34 3.72
N VAL A 214 -15.54 -33.76 4.80
CA VAL A 214 -14.70 -34.47 5.78
C VAL A 214 -15.49 -35.58 6.46
N ARG A 215 -16.67 -35.29 6.99
CA ARG A 215 -17.54 -36.27 7.66
C ARG A 215 -17.90 -37.46 6.77
N GLU A 216 -18.18 -37.22 5.48
CA GLU A 216 -18.47 -38.28 4.52
C GLU A 216 -17.20 -39.12 4.22
N ARG A 217 -16.01 -38.52 4.17
CA ARG A 217 -14.76 -39.29 4.05
C ARG A 217 -14.42 -40.07 5.31
N GLU A 218 -14.67 -39.54 6.51
CA GLU A 218 -14.53 -40.26 7.77
C GLU A 218 -15.40 -41.52 7.78
N LYS A 219 -16.68 -41.37 7.40
CA LYS A 219 -17.63 -42.49 7.26
C LYS A 219 -17.17 -43.53 6.22
N GLN A 220 -16.65 -43.09 5.06
CA GLN A 220 -16.10 -44.01 4.05
C GLN A 220 -14.87 -44.77 4.56
N VAL A 221 -14.02 -44.13 5.37
CA VAL A 221 -12.87 -44.78 6.02
C VAL A 221 -13.32 -45.75 7.12
N GLU A 222 -14.37 -45.43 7.88
CA GLU A 222 -14.99 -46.37 8.83
C GLU A 222 -15.56 -47.60 8.12
N GLN A 223 -16.35 -47.42 7.06
CA GLN A 223 -16.89 -48.51 6.23
C GLN A 223 -15.80 -49.35 5.53
N TRP A 224 -14.62 -48.78 5.28
CA TRP A 224 -13.48 -49.54 4.78
C TRP A 224 -12.76 -50.31 5.90
N ARG A 225 -12.60 -49.71 7.09
CA ARG A 225 -12.07 -50.39 8.28
C ARG A 225 -12.94 -51.57 8.71
N GLU A 226 -14.27 -51.41 8.68
CA GLU A 226 -15.23 -52.46 9.03
C GLU A 226 -15.13 -53.64 8.06
N ARG A 227 -15.17 -53.40 6.74
CA ARG A 227 -14.97 -54.46 5.73
C ARG A 227 -13.61 -55.15 5.84
N ASN A 228 -12.53 -54.41 6.08
CA ASN A 228 -11.22 -55.03 6.32
C ASN A 228 -11.24 -55.93 7.57
N LEU A 229 -11.95 -55.53 8.63
CA LEU A 229 -12.08 -56.35 9.84
C LEU A 229 -12.87 -57.63 9.55
N GLU A 230 -13.98 -57.54 8.82
CA GLU A 230 -14.77 -58.69 8.35
C GLU A 230 -13.95 -59.65 7.46
N GLU A 231 -13.12 -59.11 6.55
CA GLU A 231 -12.19 -59.91 5.74
C GLU A 231 -11.12 -60.60 6.59
N GLU A 232 -10.53 -59.91 7.56
CA GLU A 232 -9.55 -60.50 8.49
C GLU A 232 -10.19 -61.51 9.45
N GLU A 233 -11.45 -61.35 9.84
CA GLU A 233 -12.22 -62.36 10.58
C GLU A 233 -12.49 -63.58 9.71
N SER A 234 -12.91 -63.38 8.46
CA SER A 234 -13.15 -64.45 7.50
C SER A 234 -11.87 -65.26 7.20
N LYS A 235 -10.71 -64.59 7.06
CA LYS A 235 -9.41 -65.26 6.92
C LYS A 235 -9.03 -66.06 8.16
N ARG A 236 -9.21 -65.50 9.37
CA ARG A 236 -8.96 -66.19 10.64
C ARG A 236 -9.86 -67.42 10.80
N GLU A 237 -11.13 -67.31 10.44
CA GLU A 237 -12.09 -68.43 10.46
C GLU A 237 -11.67 -69.55 9.51
N TRP A 238 -11.29 -69.19 8.27
CA TRP A 238 -10.83 -70.15 7.27
C TRP A 238 -9.53 -70.87 7.68
N LEU A 239 -8.55 -70.14 8.22
CA LEU A 239 -7.32 -70.73 8.76
C LEU A 239 -7.62 -71.72 9.90
N ARG A 240 -8.53 -71.36 10.80
CA ARG A 240 -8.97 -72.24 11.90
C ARG A 240 -9.64 -73.51 11.37
N GLN A 241 -10.51 -73.41 10.36
CA GLN A 241 -11.13 -74.60 9.73
C GLN A 241 -10.10 -75.53 9.07
N ILE A 242 -9.04 -74.97 8.46
CA ILE A 242 -7.94 -75.77 7.90
C ILE A 242 -7.17 -76.48 9.02
N GLU A 243 -6.83 -75.78 10.11
CA GLU A 243 -6.09 -76.38 11.22
C GLU A 243 -6.91 -77.46 11.93
N GLU A 244 -8.20 -77.24 12.17
CA GLU A 244 -9.13 -78.27 12.64
C GLU A 244 -9.21 -79.47 11.66
N GLY A 245 -9.18 -79.22 10.35
CA GLY A 245 -9.16 -80.27 9.32
C GLY A 245 -7.88 -81.10 9.34
N LEU A 246 -6.72 -80.45 9.47
CA LEU A 246 -5.41 -81.11 9.61
C LEU A 246 -5.32 -81.92 10.92
N GLN A 247 -5.85 -81.38 12.02
CA GLN A 247 -5.91 -82.09 13.30
C GLN A 247 -6.79 -83.34 13.20
N ARG A 248 -8.00 -83.24 12.64
CA ARG A 248 -8.86 -84.42 12.38
C ARG A 248 -8.19 -85.47 11.51
N GLY A 249 -7.58 -85.07 10.39
CA GLY A 249 -6.86 -86.00 9.52
C GLY A 249 -5.69 -86.71 10.24
N ALA A 250 -4.97 -85.98 11.10
CA ALA A 250 -3.91 -86.57 11.93
C ALA A 250 -4.45 -87.46 13.07
N GLU A 251 -5.65 -87.21 13.58
CA GLU A 251 -6.32 -88.08 14.56
C GLU A 251 -6.84 -89.36 13.93
N GLU A 252 -7.47 -89.28 12.75
CA GLU A 252 -7.89 -90.44 11.97
C GLU A 252 -6.72 -91.34 11.60
N GLU A 253 -5.57 -90.76 11.21
CA GLU A 253 -4.36 -91.53 10.91
C GLU A 253 -3.77 -92.18 12.15
N ARG A 254 -3.75 -91.47 13.29
CA ARG A 254 -3.38 -92.07 14.59
C ARG A 254 -4.31 -93.22 14.98
N GLU A 255 -5.59 -93.14 14.66
CA GLU A 255 -6.55 -94.21 14.94
C GLU A 255 -6.37 -95.40 13.99
N ARG A 256 -6.16 -95.18 12.68
CA ARG A 256 -5.81 -96.24 11.73
C ARG A 256 -4.59 -97.03 12.20
N ILE A 257 -3.50 -96.32 12.54
CA ILE A 257 -2.28 -96.95 13.06
C ILE A 257 -2.54 -97.68 14.40
N ARG A 258 -3.40 -97.17 15.29
CA ARG A 258 -3.79 -97.89 16.51
C ARG A 258 -4.52 -99.20 16.21
N VAL A 259 -5.46 -99.19 15.27
CA VAL A 259 -6.20 -100.40 14.85
C VAL A 259 -5.24 -101.42 14.23
N GLU A 260 -4.39 -101.00 13.28
CA GLU A 260 -3.37 -101.87 12.68
C GLU A 260 -2.45 -102.49 13.74
N ILE A 261 -2.02 -101.73 14.74
CA ILE A 261 -1.19 -102.23 15.84
C ILE A 261 -1.93 -103.30 16.67
N GLU A 262 -3.22 -103.15 16.96
CA GLU A 262 -3.99 -104.18 17.67
C GLU A 262 -4.25 -105.42 16.80
N GLU A 263 -4.48 -105.25 15.49
CA GLU A 263 -4.56 -106.36 14.53
C GLU A 263 -3.24 -107.15 14.46
N TYR A 264 -2.09 -106.47 14.35
CA TYR A 264 -0.77 -107.11 14.39
C TYR A 264 -0.50 -107.79 15.74
N LYS A 265 -0.88 -107.18 16.87
CA LYS A 265 -0.78 -107.83 18.19
C LYS A 265 -1.61 -109.11 18.25
N GLU A 266 -2.81 -109.11 17.68
CA GLU A 266 -3.68 -110.28 17.66
C GLU A 266 -3.15 -111.37 16.71
N GLN A 267 -2.62 -111.02 15.54
CA GLN A 267 -1.87 -111.95 14.69
C GLN A 267 -0.70 -112.59 15.45
N VAL A 268 0.08 -111.79 16.21
CA VAL A 268 1.16 -112.30 17.06
C VAL A 268 0.64 -113.23 18.16
N ARG A 269 -0.51 -112.95 18.80
CA ARG A 269 -1.13 -113.88 19.75
C ARG A 269 -1.55 -115.19 19.07
N GLN A 270 -2.16 -115.13 17.89
CA GLN A 270 -2.60 -116.31 17.15
C GLN A 270 -1.41 -117.16 16.69
N HIS A 271 -0.34 -116.53 16.20
CA HIS A 271 0.92 -117.20 15.86
C HIS A 271 1.57 -117.83 17.10
N ALA A 272 1.61 -117.14 18.24
CA ALA A 272 2.16 -117.69 19.49
C ALA A 272 1.39 -118.94 19.96
N HIS A 273 0.05 -118.92 19.93
CA HIS A 273 -0.76 -120.11 20.24
C HIS A 273 -0.51 -121.27 19.27
N THR A 274 -0.37 -120.95 17.97
CA THR A 274 -0.08 -121.95 16.93
C THR A 274 1.30 -122.58 17.12
N ILE A 275 2.33 -121.77 17.43
CA ILE A 275 3.69 -122.23 17.74
C ILE A 275 3.66 -123.17 18.96
N VAL A 276 3.04 -122.78 20.07
CA VAL A 276 2.95 -123.63 21.28
C VAL A 276 2.19 -124.93 21.01
N ALA A 277 1.16 -124.91 20.14
CA ALA A 277 0.48 -126.13 19.71
C ALA A 277 1.39 -127.05 18.86
N MET A 278 2.17 -126.49 17.94
CA MET A 278 3.17 -127.21 17.15
C MET A 278 4.31 -127.75 18.03
N GLU A 279 4.86 -126.96 18.94
CA GLU A 279 5.88 -127.38 19.93
C GLU A 279 5.38 -128.55 20.77
N LYS A 280 4.12 -128.53 21.21
CA LYS A 280 3.49 -129.64 21.92
C LYS A 280 3.34 -130.88 21.02
N GLN A 281 2.94 -130.71 19.76
CA GLN A 281 2.88 -131.82 18.81
C GLN A 281 4.26 -132.46 18.59
N VAL A 282 5.29 -131.65 18.31
CA VAL A 282 6.70 -132.07 18.19
C VAL A 282 7.17 -132.78 19.46
N SER A 283 6.87 -132.24 20.65
CA SER A 283 7.21 -132.89 21.93
C SER A 283 6.55 -134.27 22.07
N THR A 284 5.29 -134.44 21.64
CA THR A 284 4.65 -135.77 21.63
C THR A 284 5.16 -136.68 20.52
N ALA A 285 5.64 -136.13 19.41
CA ALA A 285 6.29 -136.91 18.35
C ALA A 285 7.64 -137.44 18.84
N GLN A 286 8.48 -136.59 19.46
CA GLN A 286 9.75 -136.95 20.09
C GLN A 286 9.58 -137.93 21.26
N GLN A 287 8.46 -137.87 22.00
CA GLN A 287 8.14 -138.85 23.04
C GLN A 287 7.80 -140.22 22.43
N ARG A 288 6.96 -140.26 21.39
CA ARG A 288 6.68 -141.51 20.65
C ARG A 288 7.91 -142.06 19.92
N GLU A 289 8.76 -141.18 19.40
CA GLU A 289 10.03 -141.55 18.79
C GLU A 289 10.92 -142.24 19.82
N ARG A 290 11.10 -141.67 21.02
CA ARG A 290 11.82 -142.32 22.12
C ARG A 290 11.18 -143.65 22.56
N GLU A 291 9.86 -143.73 22.64
CA GLU A 291 9.15 -144.99 22.91
C GLU A 291 9.42 -146.04 21.81
N LEU A 292 9.41 -145.65 20.54
CA LEU A 292 9.75 -146.51 19.40
C LEU A 292 11.25 -146.84 19.35
N GLU A 293 12.14 -145.98 19.86
CA GLU A 293 13.57 -146.28 20.02
C GLU A 293 13.81 -147.28 21.15
N GLU A 294 13.11 -147.15 22.28
CA GLU A 294 13.13 -148.12 23.38
C GLU A 294 12.54 -149.48 22.93
N GLU A 295 11.45 -149.48 22.16
CA GLU A 295 10.92 -150.68 21.51
C GLU A 295 11.90 -151.27 20.49
N ARG A 296 12.53 -150.44 19.64
CA ARG A 296 13.59 -150.85 18.70
C ARG A 296 14.75 -151.48 19.44
N ASP A 297 15.21 -150.89 20.54
CA ASP A 297 16.37 -151.37 21.28
C ASP A 297 16.04 -152.66 22.05
N SER A 298 14.83 -152.77 22.61
CA SER A 298 14.29 -154.03 23.14
C SER A 298 14.19 -155.12 22.06
N LEU A 299 13.67 -154.78 20.87
CA LEU A 299 13.60 -155.69 19.72
C LEU A 299 15.00 -156.02 19.18
N THR A 300 15.96 -155.11 19.23
CA THR A 300 17.35 -155.32 18.80
C THR A 300 18.09 -156.19 19.82
N GLN A 301 17.80 -156.05 21.12
CA GLN A 301 18.29 -156.95 22.15
C GLN A 301 17.68 -158.35 22.01
N GLN A 302 16.37 -158.45 21.76
CA GLN A 302 15.72 -159.73 21.41
C GLN A 302 16.29 -160.32 20.10
N LEU A 303 16.63 -159.49 19.11
CA LEU A 303 17.28 -159.91 17.87
C LEU A 303 18.72 -160.33 18.13
N ALA A 304 19.46 -159.70 19.06
CA ALA A 304 20.80 -160.11 19.46
C ALA A 304 20.78 -161.41 20.27
N GLU A 305 19.77 -161.63 21.12
CA GLU A 305 19.49 -162.91 21.78
C GLU A 305 19.03 -163.99 20.80
N ALA A 306 18.33 -163.61 19.72
CA ALA A 306 17.95 -164.53 18.65
C ALA A 306 19.14 -164.83 17.71
N LEU A 307 20.00 -163.85 17.39
CA LEU A 307 21.19 -164.00 16.56
C LEU A 307 22.29 -164.78 17.30
N SER A 308 22.47 -164.59 18.61
CA SER A 308 23.30 -165.50 19.42
C SER A 308 22.69 -166.90 19.58
N ARG A 309 21.46 -167.14 19.08
CA ARG A 309 20.85 -168.46 18.83
C ARG A 309 20.78 -168.84 17.33
N LEU A 310 21.22 -167.98 16.41
CA LEU A 310 21.15 -168.14 14.95
C LEU A 310 22.46 -167.84 14.19
N GLU A 311 23.59 -167.63 14.88
CA GLU A 311 24.91 -167.44 14.22
C GLU A 311 25.53 -168.75 13.68
N GLU A 312 24.68 -169.62 13.14
CA GLU A 312 25.02 -170.49 12.02
C GLU A 312 24.25 -170.02 10.76
N ASP A 313 24.99 -169.43 9.83
CA ASP A 313 24.65 -169.03 8.45
C ASP A 313 23.82 -167.74 8.13
N LYS A 314 24.29 -167.08 7.07
CA LYS A 314 23.85 -165.82 6.39
C LYS A 314 23.14 -166.23 5.04
N PRO A 315 22.63 -165.35 4.11
CA PRO A 315 22.59 -163.87 4.06
C PRO A 315 21.38 -163.16 3.33
N SER A 316 21.42 -161.80 3.30
CA SER A 316 20.89 -160.90 2.20
C SER A 316 19.34 -160.74 2.08
N ILE A 317 18.67 -159.74 1.44
CA ILE A 317 18.91 -158.75 0.33
C ILE A 317 18.14 -157.41 0.60
N ALA A 318 18.33 -156.37 -0.24
CA ALA A 318 17.77 -154.98 -0.19
C ALA A 318 16.55 -154.66 -1.10
N HIS A 319 16.19 -153.35 -1.17
CA HIS A 319 15.36 -152.55 -2.13
C HIS A 319 13.94 -152.06 -1.72
N GLU A 320 13.76 -150.72 -1.71
CA GLU A 320 12.48 -149.97 -1.78
C GLU A 320 12.77 -148.56 -2.37
N GLU A 321 12.88 -148.44 -3.71
CA GLU A 321 13.17 -147.15 -4.41
C GLU A 321 11.96 -146.61 -5.22
N SER A 322 10.80 -147.28 -5.18
CA SER A 322 9.71 -147.03 -6.14
C SER A 322 8.68 -145.96 -5.72
N LYS A 323 8.68 -145.49 -4.45
CA LYS A 323 7.63 -144.58 -3.92
C LYS A 323 7.97 -143.10 -3.98
N GLU A 324 9.23 -142.74 -3.72
CA GLU A 324 9.66 -141.33 -3.65
C GLU A 324 9.54 -140.62 -5.01
N GLN A 325 9.81 -141.35 -6.09
CA GLN A 325 9.82 -140.81 -7.45
C GLN A 325 8.41 -140.36 -7.90
N GLN A 326 7.34 -141.05 -7.49
CA GLN A 326 5.96 -140.64 -7.77
C GLN A 326 5.51 -139.41 -6.96
N GLN A 327 6.01 -139.24 -5.74
CA GLN A 327 5.70 -138.05 -4.92
C GLN A 327 6.36 -136.80 -5.51
N LEU A 328 7.59 -136.92 -6.02
CA LEU A 328 8.29 -135.82 -6.68
C LEU A 328 7.51 -135.30 -7.90
N GLU A 329 7.01 -136.17 -8.77
CA GLU A 329 6.24 -135.76 -9.96
C GLU A 329 4.93 -135.02 -9.62
N GLN A 330 4.27 -135.39 -8.53
CA GLN A 330 3.07 -134.69 -8.04
C GLN A 330 3.40 -133.29 -7.50
N THR A 331 4.53 -133.10 -6.81
CA THR A 331 4.95 -131.75 -6.38
C THR A 331 5.35 -130.85 -7.56
N VAL A 332 6.06 -131.40 -8.56
CA VAL A 332 6.46 -130.65 -9.77
C VAL A 332 5.25 -130.20 -10.59
N THR A 333 4.20 -131.02 -10.68
CA THR A 333 2.96 -130.64 -11.38
C THR A 333 2.17 -129.58 -10.62
N SER A 334 2.08 -129.68 -9.28
CA SER A 334 1.46 -128.65 -8.42
C SER A 334 2.18 -127.29 -8.53
N LEU A 335 3.52 -127.27 -8.46
CA LEU A 335 4.32 -126.05 -8.58
C LEU A 335 4.18 -125.38 -9.96
N ARG A 336 4.07 -126.17 -11.04
CA ARG A 336 3.82 -125.64 -12.39
C ARG A 336 2.46 -124.95 -12.49
N ALA A 337 1.41 -125.55 -11.92
CA ALA A 337 0.08 -124.94 -11.89
C ALA A 337 0.06 -123.63 -11.08
N SER A 338 0.72 -123.59 -9.92
CA SER A 338 0.84 -122.37 -9.11
C SER A 338 1.65 -121.27 -9.80
N LEU A 339 2.68 -121.64 -10.58
CA LEU A 339 3.45 -120.69 -11.38
C LEU A 339 2.62 -120.09 -12.53
N GLU A 340 1.82 -120.92 -13.21
CA GLU A 340 0.92 -120.47 -14.27
C GLU A 340 -0.15 -119.49 -13.74
N GLU A 341 -0.70 -119.75 -12.55
CA GLU A 341 -1.67 -118.87 -11.91
C GLU A 341 -1.04 -117.54 -11.47
N SER A 342 0.17 -117.58 -10.88
CA SER A 342 0.92 -116.35 -10.56
C SER A 342 1.27 -115.54 -11.80
N GLN A 343 1.57 -116.18 -12.94
CA GLN A 343 1.79 -115.49 -14.21
C GLN A 343 0.52 -114.82 -14.73
N LYS A 344 -0.65 -115.47 -14.62
CA LYS A 344 -1.94 -114.87 -14.99
C LYS A 344 -2.29 -113.66 -14.14
N GLU A 345 -2.10 -113.72 -12.83
CA GLU A 345 -2.37 -112.56 -11.95
C GLU A 345 -1.41 -111.40 -12.22
N VAL A 346 -0.12 -111.67 -12.52
CA VAL A 346 0.82 -110.62 -12.95
C VAL A 346 0.39 -109.96 -14.27
N VAL A 347 -0.12 -110.73 -15.23
CA VAL A 347 -0.70 -110.17 -16.47
C VAL A 347 -1.93 -109.31 -16.16
N ARG A 348 -2.84 -109.79 -15.31
CA ARG A 348 -4.05 -109.05 -14.90
C ARG A 348 -3.72 -107.74 -14.18
N GLN A 349 -2.69 -107.74 -13.32
CA GLN A 349 -2.19 -106.53 -12.67
C GLN A 349 -1.53 -105.58 -13.68
N GLY A 350 -0.79 -106.12 -14.66
CA GLY A 350 -0.26 -105.36 -15.80
C GLY A 350 -1.37 -104.65 -16.60
N GLU A 351 -2.46 -105.34 -16.91
CA GLU A 351 -3.63 -104.76 -17.58
C GLU A 351 -4.21 -103.57 -16.80
N VAL A 352 -4.42 -103.73 -15.48
CA VAL A 352 -4.90 -102.65 -14.58
C VAL A 352 -3.93 -101.47 -14.53
N ILE A 353 -2.62 -101.72 -14.47
CA ILE A 353 -1.61 -100.65 -14.53
C ILE A 353 -1.68 -99.91 -15.87
N THR A 354 -1.87 -100.60 -16.99
CA THR A 354 -2.00 -99.94 -18.30
C THR A 354 -3.32 -99.17 -18.45
N SER A 355 -4.42 -99.60 -17.82
CA SER A 355 -5.66 -98.83 -17.83
C SER A 355 -5.53 -97.56 -17.00
N LEU A 356 -5.05 -97.65 -15.76
CA LEU A 356 -4.82 -96.49 -14.90
C LEU A 356 -3.81 -95.50 -15.52
N SER A 357 -2.76 -96.00 -16.18
CA SER A 357 -1.80 -95.15 -16.91
C SER A 357 -2.46 -94.40 -18.07
N ARG A 358 -3.40 -95.03 -18.78
CA ARG A 358 -4.16 -94.42 -19.87
C ARG A 358 -5.16 -93.39 -19.35
N ASP A 359 -5.84 -93.68 -18.25
CA ASP A 359 -6.81 -92.78 -17.62
C ASP A 359 -6.11 -91.54 -17.06
N LEU A 360 -4.94 -91.71 -16.40
CA LEU A 360 -4.09 -90.60 -15.98
C LEU A 360 -3.63 -89.74 -17.17
N ALA A 361 -3.17 -90.36 -18.27
CA ALA A 361 -2.79 -89.62 -19.47
C ALA A 361 -3.96 -88.84 -20.08
N HIS A 362 -5.17 -89.42 -20.08
CA HIS A 362 -6.39 -88.75 -20.54
C HIS A 362 -6.80 -87.57 -19.65
N VAL A 363 -6.71 -87.72 -18.32
CA VAL A 363 -6.96 -86.63 -17.37
C VAL A 363 -5.91 -85.51 -17.53
N HIS A 364 -4.63 -85.84 -17.73
CA HIS A 364 -3.59 -84.84 -17.97
C HIS A 364 -3.82 -84.07 -19.29
N ALA A 365 -4.22 -84.76 -20.37
CA ALA A 365 -4.59 -84.11 -21.62
C ALA A 365 -5.77 -83.14 -21.40
N ARG A 366 -6.85 -83.59 -20.76
CA ARG A 366 -8.03 -82.76 -20.49
C ARG A 366 -7.73 -81.57 -19.57
N LEU A 367 -6.83 -81.72 -18.59
CA LEU A 367 -6.37 -80.60 -17.75
C LEU A 367 -5.51 -79.62 -18.54
N SER A 368 -4.69 -80.10 -19.48
CA SER A 368 -3.92 -79.25 -20.40
C SER A 368 -4.84 -78.46 -21.33
N ASP A 369 -5.89 -79.10 -21.88
CA ASP A 369 -6.89 -78.45 -22.73
C ASP A 369 -7.64 -77.37 -21.95
N LEU A 370 -8.16 -77.68 -20.76
CA LEU A 370 -8.84 -76.70 -19.88
C LEU A 370 -7.92 -75.54 -19.46
N THR A 371 -6.63 -75.80 -19.26
CA THR A 371 -5.63 -74.75 -18.98
C THR A 371 -5.41 -73.85 -20.21
N GLY A 372 -5.39 -74.45 -21.41
CA GLY A 372 -5.38 -73.73 -22.67
C GLY A 372 -6.61 -72.84 -22.85
N GLU A 373 -7.81 -73.41 -22.70
CA GLU A 373 -9.10 -72.70 -22.78
C GLU A 373 -9.18 -71.53 -21.79
N LEU A 374 -8.77 -71.73 -20.53
CA LEU A 374 -8.70 -70.64 -19.53
C LEU A 374 -7.74 -69.52 -19.96
N SER A 375 -6.58 -69.87 -20.54
CA SER A 375 -5.62 -68.87 -21.02
C SER A 375 -6.12 -68.10 -22.25
N GLU A 376 -6.87 -68.76 -23.14
CA GLU A 376 -7.49 -68.13 -24.31
C GLU A 376 -8.65 -67.23 -23.89
N GLN A 377 -9.49 -67.67 -22.95
CA GLN A 377 -10.57 -66.88 -22.36
C GLN A 377 -10.03 -65.58 -21.73
N GLN A 378 -8.99 -65.68 -20.89
CA GLN A 378 -8.32 -64.50 -20.29
C GLN A 378 -7.73 -63.57 -21.35
N LYS A 379 -7.13 -64.12 -22.42
CA LYS A 379 -6.61 -63.33 -23.54
C LYS A 379 -7.74 -62.59 -24.27
N MET A 380 -8.85 -63.27 -24.55
CA MET A 380 -10.03 -62.69 -25.21
C MET A 380 -10.65 -61.57 -24.37
N GLU A 381 -10.83 -61.78 -23.07
CA GLU A 381 -11.30 -60.75 -22.13
C GLU A 381 -10.37 -59.53 -22.14
N LEU A 382 -9.05 -59.72 -22.04
CA LEU A 382 -8.07 -58.64 -22.16
C LEU A 382 -8.12 -57.92 -23.52
N GLU A 383 -8.38 -58.62 -24.62
CA GLU A 383 -8.56 -58.00 -25.95
C GLU A 383 -9.84 -57.18 -26.03
N THR A 384 -10.96 -57.64 -25.46
CA THR A 384 -12.20 -56.83 -25.37
C THR A 384 -12.03 -55.59 -24.50
N HIS A 385 -11.36 -55.69 -23.34
CA HIS A 385 -11.07 -54.54 -22.50
C HIS A 385 -10.12 -53.54 -23.18
N LYS A 386 -9.10 -54.01 -23.91
CA LYS A 386 -8.23 -53.14 -24.73
C LYS A 386 -9.03 -52.39 -25.79
N ALA A 387 -9.94 -53.07 -26.49
CA ALA A 387 -10.81 -52.44 -27.49
C ALA A 387 -11.71 -51.36 -26.85
N LEU A 388 -12.32 -51.64 -25.70
CA LEU A 388 -13.15 -50.67 -24.96
C LEU A 388 -12.35 -49.44 -24.51
N VAL A 389 -11.12 -49.63 -23.99
CA VAL A 389 -10.26 -48.50 -23.58
C VAL A 389 -9.84 -47.65 -24.79
N VAL A 390 -9.61 -48.25 -25.95
CA VAL A 390 -9.34 -47.51 -27.20
C VAL A 390 -10.56 -46.69 -27.63
N ASP A 391 -11.77 -47.25 -27.55
CA ASP A 391 -13.00 -46.51 -27.88
C ASP A 391 -13.26 -45.37 -26.89
N GLN A 392 -13.17 -45.62 -25.58
CA GLN A 392 -13.27 -44.58 -24.55
C GLN A 392 -12.25 -43.45 -24.75
N ARG A 393 -11.01 -43.78 -25.13
CA ARG A 393 -9.98 -42.79 -25.47
C ARG A 393 -10.33 -41.99 -26.72
N MET A 394 -10.93 -42.61 -27.74
CA MET A 394 -11.45 -41.90 -28.92
C MET A 394 -12.59 -40.95 -28.53
N GLN A 395 -13.55 -41.42 -27.72
CA GLN A 395 -14.66 -40.58 -27.23
C GLN A 395 -14.15 -39.38 -26.43
N LEU A 396 -13.22 -39.58 -25.49
CA LEU A 396 -12.58 -38.49 -24.73
C LEU A 396 -11.82 -37.52 -25.64
N SER A 397 -11.11 -38.02 -26.66
CA SER A 397 -10.44 -37.16 -27.65
C SER A 397 -11.44 -36.33 -28.46
N MET A 398 -12.57 -36.91 -28.88
CA MET A 398 -13.64 -36.21 -29.60
C MET A 398 -14.34 -35.17 -28.72
N LEU A 399 -14.59 -35.49 -27.44
CA LEU A 399 -15.16 -34.55 -26.47
C LEU A 399 -14.19 -33.40 -26.18
N THR A 400 -12.90 -33.69 -26.02
CA THR A 400 -11.85 -32.66 -25.85
C THR A 400 -11.79 -31.75 -27.08
N GLN A 401 -11.83 -32.32 -28.30
CA GLN A 401 -11.86 -31.53 -29.53
C GLN A 401 -13.12 -30.64 -29.61
N LYS A 402 -14.30 -31.18 -29.31
CA LYS A 402 -15.55 -30.40 -29.23
C LYS A 402 -15.43 -29.27 -28.20
N LEU A 403 -14.85 -29.53 -27.03
CA LEU A 403 -14.63 -28.53 -25.99
C LEU A 403 -13.69 -27.41 -26.48
N THR A 404 -12.57 -27.75 -27.14
CA THR A 404 -11.67 -26.75 -27.73
C THR A 404 -12.35 -25.91 -28.82
N MET A 405 -13.18 -26.51 -29.68
CA MET A 405 -13.95 -25.76 -30.68
C MET A 405 -15.00 -24.85 -30.03
N THR A 406 -15.67 -25.29 -28.97
CA THR A 406 -16.61 -24.42 -28.23
C THR A 406 -15.90 -23.32 -27.46
N SER A 407 -14.68 -23.56 -26.94
CA SER A 407 -13.85 -22.50 -26.33
C SER A 407 -13.49 -21.43 -27.35
N GLN A 408 -12.98 -21.82 -28.52
CA GLN A 408 -12.64 -20.90 -29.61
C GLN A 408 -13.86 -20.10 -30.12
N LEU A 409 -15.04 -20.71 -30.15
CA LEU A 409 -16.28 -20.02 -30.51
C LEU A 409 -16.78 -19.07 -29.39
N LEU A 410 -16.51 -19.38 -28.12
CA LEU A 410 -16.82 -18.49 -27.00
C LEU A 410 -15.87 -17.29 -26.99
N GLU A 411 -14.56 -17.52 -27.14
CA GLU A 411 -13.53 -16.48 -27.32
C GLU A 411 -13.94 -15.52 -28.45
N GLN A 412 -14.21 -16.03 -29.65
CA GLN A 412 -14.69 -15.23 -30.79
C GLN A 412 -15.97 -14.43 -30.47
N LYS A 413 -16.89 -14.99 -29.67
CA LYS A 413 -18.13 -14.30 -29.27
C LYS A 413 -17.90 -13.25 -28.19
N ASP A 414 -16.91 -13.43 -27.32
CA ASP A 414 -16.50 -12.45 -26.33
C ASP A 414 -15.72 -11.30 -26.99
N GLU A 415 -14.88 -11.57 -27.99
CA GLU A 415 -14.28 -10.54 -28.86
C GLU A 415 -15.35 -9.77 -29.64
N GLU A 416 -16.30 -10.45 -30.30
CA GLU A 416 -17.43 -9.79 -30.98
C GLU A 416 -18.24 -8.92 -30.00
N GLN A 417 -18.56 -9.43 -28.81
CA GLN A 417 -19.24 -8.66 -27.77
C GLN A 417 -18.42 -7.45 -27.32
N LYS A 418 -17.10 -7.59 -27.14
CA LYS A 418 -16.22 -6.49 -26.76
C LYS A 418 -16.20 -5.41 -27.84
N MET A 419 -16.03 -5.80 -29.10
CA MET A 419 -16.10 -4.88 -30.25
C MET A 419 -17.47 -4.18 -30.36
N LEU A 420 -18.57 -4.88 -30.06
CA LEU A 420 -19.90 -4.28 -30.04
C LEU A 420 -20.10 -3.33 -28.85
N ARG A 421 -19.56 -3.63 -27.67
CA ARG A 421 -19.56 -2.72 -26.51
C ARG A 421 -18.72 -1.48 -26.76
N GLU A 422 -17.52 -1.63 -27.34
CA GLU A 422 -16.66 -0.51 -27.71
C GLU A 422 -17.36 0.40 -28.72
N LYS A 423 -17.91 -0.16 -29.81
CA LYS A 423 -18.74 0.58 -30.77
C LYS A 423 -19.96 1.24 -30.13
N LEU A 424 -20.64 0.57 -29.19
CA LEU A 424 -21.75 1.16 -28.45
C LEU A 424 -21.26 2.38 -27.66
N THR A 425 -20.18 2.27 -26.88
CA THR A 425 -19.63 3.40 -26.12
C THR A 425 -19.11 4.53 -27.02
N GLU A 426 -18.63 4.22 -28.22
CA GLU A 426 -18.24 5.20 -29.23
C GLU A 426 -19.48 5.91 -29.79
N THR A 427 -20.53 5.18 -30.18
CA THR A 427 -21.81 5.79 -30.59
C THR A 427 -22.50 6.56 -29.47
N GLU A 428 -22.36 6.17 -28.21
CA GLU A 428 -22.86 6.93 -27.06
C GLU A 428 -22.07 8.22 -26.83
N LYS A 429 -20.75 8.22 -27.04
CA LYS A 429 -19.91 9.43 -26.99
C LYS A 429 -20.26 10.36 -28.17
N ASP A 430 -20.41 9.80 -29.35
CA ASP A 430 -20.86 10.51 -30.56
C ASP A 430 -22.25 11.13 -30.37
N LEU A 431 -23.19 10.39 -29.78
CA LEU A 431 -24.52 10.89 -29.44
C LEU A 431 -24.46 11.97 -28.36
N LYS A 432 -23.62 11.81 -27.32
CA LYS A 432 -23.39 12.84 -26.28
C LYS A 432 -22.81 14.12 -26.89
N SER A 433 -21.81 14.02 -27.75
CA SER A 433 -21.24 15.18 -28.48
C SER A 433 -22.23 15.84 -29.46
N LYS A 434 -23.27 15.11 -29.90
CA LYS A 434 -24.35 15.63 -30.76
C LYS A 434 -25.60 16.07 -29.98
N THR A 435 -25.68 15.79 -28.67
CA THR A 435 -26.82 16.21 -27.82
C THR A 435 -26.55 17.48 -27.01
N GLU A 436 -25.35 18.05 -27.08
CA GLU A 436 -25.11 19.44 -26.65
C GLU A 436 -25.70 20.48 -27.64
N ASP A 437 -26.13 20.06 -28.84
CA ASP A 437 -26.64 20.94 -29.93
C ASP A 437 -28.15 20.80 -30.23
N GLN A 438 -28.91 19.97 -29.50
CA GLN A 438 -30.37 19.88 -29.70
C GLN A 438 -31.16 19.25 -28.52
N GLU A 439 -31.92 20.08 -27.81
CA GLU A 439 -33.05 19.63 -26.99
C GLU A 439 -34.23 19.22 -27.89
N TYR A 440 -34.82 18.03 -27.70
CA TYR A 440 -36.26 17.79 -27.38
C TYR A 440 -36.73 16.33 -27.67
N THR A 441 -37.71 15.88 -26.88
CA THR A 441 -38.74 14.84 -27.21
C THR A 441 -38.44 13.33 -27.02
N SER A 442 -38.79 12.84 -25.83
CA SER A 442 -39.84 11.81 -25.57
C SER A 442 -39.78 10.36 -26.15
N LEU A 443 -39.55 9.41 -25.22
CA LEU A 443 -40.28 8.14 -24.97
C LEU A 443 -40.36 6.98 -26.01
N VAL A 444 -39.77 5.82 -25.61
CA VAL A 444 -40.38 4.44 -25.59
C VAL A 444 -40.58 3.73 -26.97
N PRO A 445 -40.60 2.36 -27.14
CA PRO A 445 -40.68 1.24 -26.16
C PRO A 445 -39.66 0.08 -26.26
N VAL A 446 -39.76 -0.79 -25.24
CA VAL A 446 -39.31 -2.20 -25.16
C VAL A 446 -39.86 -3.08 -26.30
N LEU A 447 -39.03 -3.97 -26.86
CA LEU A 447 -39.49 -5.24 -27.46
C LEU A 447 -38.63 -6.44 -27.03
N ARG A 448 -39.25 -7.34 -26.27
CA ARG A 448 -38.77 -8.70 -25.97
C ARG A 448 -39.26 -9.62 -27.09
N MET A 449 -38.36 -10.34 -27.77
CA MET A 449 -38.74 -11.40 -28.73
C MET A 449 -38.54 -12.80 -28.14
N GLN A 450 -39.50 -13.68 -28.41
CA GLN A 450 -39.52 -15.09 -28.06
C GLN A 450 -39.59 -15.94 -29.35
N GLN A 451 -39.61 -17.27 -29.17
CA GLN A 451 -39.91 -18.32 -30.16
C GLN A 451 -38.68 -18.74 -31.02
N THR A 452 -38.55 -20.00 -31.45
CA THR A 452 -39.53 -21.11 -31.55
C THR A 452 -39.05 -22.43 -30.89
N LYS A 453 -39.99 -23.37 -30.71
CA LYS A 453 -39.77 -24.80 -30.38
C LYS A 453 -40.01 -25.68 -31.62
N ASP A 454 -39.83 -26.99 -31.41
CA ASP A 454 -40.31 -28.15 -32.19
C ASP A 454 -39.40 -28.56 -33.38
N ALA A 455 -39.21 -29.85 -33.72
CA ALA A 455 -39.86 -31.05 -33.21
C ALA A 455 -38.90 -32.25 -33.00
N SER A 456 -39.31 -33.06 -32.03
CA SER A 456 -39.11 -34.51 -31.87
C SER A 456 -39.18 -35.33 -33.18
N LEU A 457 -38.38 -36.41 -33.25
CA LEU A 457 -38.83 -37.76 -33.65
C LEU A 457 -37.81 -38.82 -33.19
N MET A 458 -38.29 -39.98 -32.71
CA MET A 458 -37.45 -41.12 -32.27
C MET A 458 -36.96 -41.98 -33.45
N VAL A 459 -35.90 -42.76 -33.23
CA VAL A 459 -35.88 -44.25 -33.25
C VAL A 459 -34.43 -44.77 -33.40
N SER A 460 -34.13 -45.86 -32.69
CA SER A 460 -33.01 -46.80 -32.89
C SER A 460 -33.58 -48.22 -32.71
N PRO A 461 -32.88 -49.35 -32.99
CA PRO A 461 -31.58 -49.55 -33.65
C PRO A 461 -31.62 -50.65 -34.77
N SER A 462 -30.42 -51.18 -35.14
CA SER A 462 -30.14 -52.54 -35.67
C SER A 462 -30.17 -52.88 -37.18
N ASP A 463 -28.96 -53.04 -37.72
CA ASP A 463 -28.38 -54.30 -38.26
C ASP A 463 -28.34 -54.72 -39.76
N LEU A 464 -27.09 -55.02 -40.17
CA LEU A 464 -26.56 -56.03 -41.12
C LEU A 464 -26.60 -55.89 -42.68
N THR A 465 -25.39 -55.61 -43.21
CA THR A 465 -24.77 -56.23 -44.44
C THR A 465 -25.22 -55.76 -45.85
N PRO A 466 -24.52 -56.15 -46.97
CA PRO A 466 -23.19 -55.63 -47.33
C PRO A 466 -23.04 -55.22 -48.83
N GLN A 467 -21.78 -54.93 -49.23
CA GLN A 467 -21.19 -55.15 -50.58
C GLN A 467 -21.12 -54.00 -51.63
N SER A 468 -19.88 -53.56 -51.87
CA SER A 468 -19.32 -52.93 -53.10
C SER A 468 -19.79 -51.52 -53.49
N SER A 469 -18.90 -50.59 -53.87
CA SER A 469 -18.16 -50.66 -55.13
C SER A 469 -16.92 -49.73 -55.17
N LYS A 470 -16.11 -49.87 -56.22
CA LYS A 470 -14.76 -49.29 -56.34
C LYS A 470 -14.78 -47.79 -56.66
N GLY A 471 -14.03 -46.98 -55.93
CA GLY A 471 -13.69 -45.62 -56.38
C GLY A 471 -13.17 -44.69 -55.28
N LYS A 472 -11.86 -44.73 -54.98
CA LYS A 472 -11.11 -43.67 -54.22
C LYS A 472 -9.57 -43.87 -54.10
N SER A 473 -8.90 -44.62 -54.98
CA SER A 473 -7.44 -44.88 -54.85
C SER A 473 -6.60 -43.61 -54.71
N HIS A 474 -6.89 -42.57 -55.52
CA HIS A 474 -6.09 -41.35 -55.51
C HIS A 474 -6.30 -40.44 -54.29
N ARG A 475 -7.39 -40.58 -53.51
CA ARG A 475 -7.52 -39.88 -52.23
C ARG A 475 -6.71 -40.57 -51.13
N CYS A 476 -6.64 -41.90 -51.14
CA CYS A 476 -5.76 -42.65 -50.24
C CYS A 476 -4.28 -42.41 -50.58
N GLU A 477 -3.89 -42.41 -51.86
CA GLU A 477 -2.52 -42.07 -52.26
C GLU A 477 -2.13 -40.63 -51.90
N ALA A 478 -3.02 -39.65 -52.11
CA ALA A 478 -2.77 -38.27 -51.70
C ALA A 478 -2.61 -38.14 -50.17
N MET A 479 -3.49 -38.80 -49.40
CA MET A 479 -3.39 -38.84 -47.94
C MET A 479 -2.12 -39.54 -47.45
N ILE A 480 -1.71 -40.65 -48.09
CA ILE A 480 -0.45 -41.35 -47.78
C ILE A 480 0.76 -40.49 -48.17
N ARG A 481 0.70 -39.71 -49.25
CA ARG A 481 1.76 -38.75 -49.62
C ARG A 481 1.86 -37.64 -48.58
N GLN A 482 0.73 -37.04 -48.21
CA GLN A 482 0.65 -35.99 -47.20
C GLN A 482 1.10 -36.49 -45.81
N GLN A 483 0.76 -37.73 -45.44
CA GLN A 483 1.25 -38.39 -44.22
C GLN A 483 2.77 -38.66 -44.29
N ARG A 484 3.31 -39.03 -45.45
CA ARG A 484 4.76 -39.21 -45.63
C ARG A 484 5.52 -37.89 -45.62
N GLU A 485 4.95 -36.83 -46.20
CA GLU A 485 5.53 -35.48 -46.22
C GLU A 485 5.49 -34.84 -44.82
N THR A 486 4.37 -34.93 -44.10
CA THR A 486 4.29 -34.48 -42.70
C THR A 486 5.20 -35.29 -41.78
N LEU A 487 5.34 -36.61 -41.97
CA LEU A 487 6.34 -37.40 -41.24
C LEU A 487 7.79 -37.04 -41.63
N ALA A 488 8.05 -36.68 -42.88
CA ALA A 488 9.36 -36.21 -43.32
C ALA A 488 9.68 -34.82 -42.73
N GLU A 489 8.70 -33.92 -42.66
CA GLU A 489 8.80 -32.62 -42.01
C GLU A 489 8.97 -32.76 -40.50
N MET A 490 8.20 -33.63 -39.83
CA MET A 490 8.40 -33.95 -38.41
C MET A 490 9.79 -34.52 -38.15
N ARG A 491 10.29 -35.45 -38.99
CA ARG A 491 11.67 -35.95 -38.89
C ARG A 491 12.72 -34.89 -39.20
N ALA A 492 12.43 -33.92 -40.07
CA ALA A 492 13.32 -32.78 -40.33
C ALA A 492 13.31 -31.79 -39.16
N ARG A 493 12.16 -31.53 -38.53
CA ARG A 493 12.01 -30.75 -37.30
C ARG A 493 12.73 -31.43 -36.13
N ILE A 494 12.56 -32.74 -35.95
CA ILE A 494 13.29 -33.53 -34.95
C ILE A 494 14.80 -33.41 -35.19
N ARG A 495 15.29 -33.66 -36.41
CA ARG A 495 16.72 -33.44 -36.72
C ARG A 495 17.19 -32.00 -36.54
N ALA A 496 16.35 -31.00 -36.80
CA ALA A 496 16.68 -29.60 -36.56
C ALA A 496 16.65 -29.23 -35.06
N VAL A 497 15.90 -29.95 -34.24
CA VAL A 497 15.92 -29.86 -32.77
C VAL A 497 17.13 -30.60 -32.21
N GLU A 498 17.44 -31.81 -32.69
CA GLU A 498 18.66 -32.56 -32.35
C GLU A 498 19.93 -31.78 -32.70
N GLN A 499 19.99 -31.12 -33.87
CA GLN A 499 21.08 -30.23 -34.28
C GLN A 499 21.16 -28.92 -33.46
N LYS A 500 20.09 -28.55 -32.75
CA LYS A 500 20.02 -27.38 -31.88
C LYS A 500 20.04 -27.75 -30.39
N TRP A 501 20.15 -29.03 -30.06
CA TRP A 501 20.19 -29.52 -28.69
C TRP A 501 21.63 -29.48 -28.17
N PRO A 502 21.95 -28.67 -27.14
CA PRO A 502 23.29 -28.60 -26.60
C PRO A 502 23.55 -29.82 -25.70
N SER A 503 24.03 -30.93 -26.29
CA SER A 503 24.55 -32.09 -25.55
C SER A 503 25.87 -31.79 -24.84
N LYS A 504 25.81 -30.92 -23.81
CA LYS A 504 26.86 -30.68 -22.81
C LYS A 504 26.24 -30.26 -21.47
N LEU A 505 25.68 -31.20 -20.70
CA LEU A 505 25.62 -31.07 -19.24
C LEU A 505 25.45 -32.40 -18.47
N LEU A 506 26.34 -33.37 -18.71
CA LEU A 506 26.80 -34.28 -17.65
C LEU A 506 28.22 -34.73 -18.03
N GLY A 507 29.21 -34.06 -17.44
CA GLY A 507 30.60 -34.10 -17.94
C GLY A 507 31.58 -33.33 -17.06
N GLN A 508 31.39 -33.43 -15.74
CA GLN A 508 32.37 -33.15 -14.70
C GLN A 508 32.16 -34.27 -13.65
N GLN A 509 33.15 -34.99 -13.14
CA GLN A 509 34.61 -34.86 -13.30
C GLN A 509 35.20 -36.10 -13.97
N VAL A 510 36.31 -35.90 -14.69
CA VAL A 510 37.64 -36.51 -14.45
C VAL A 510 38.52 -35.97 -15.58
N GLU A 511 39.56 -35.19 -15.26
CA GLU A 511 40.60 -34.89 -16.24
C GLU A 511 41.33 -36.19 -16.62
N PRO A 512 41.74 -36.31 -17.90
CA PRO A 512 43.19 -36.25 -18.07
C PRO A 512 43.66 -35.28 -19.14
N VAL A 513 44.72 -34.60 -18.74
CA VAL A 513 45.59 -33.67 -19.47
C VAL A 513 46.15 -34.27 -20.78
N MET A 514 46.23 -33.41 -21.81
CA MET A 514 46.99 -33.56 -23.07
C MET A 514 46.55 -34.65 -24.08
N GLN A 515 45.75 -34.24 -25.07
CA GLN A 515 45.85 -34.81 -26.43
C GLN A 515 45.70 -33.70 -27.49
N ASP A 516 46.82 -33.16 -27.96
CA ASP A 516 46.85 -32.29 -29.14
C ASP A 516 46.83 -33.13 -30.42
N ARG A 517 46.23 -32.57 -31.48
CA ARG A 517 46.29 -32.98 -32.89
C ARG A 517 46.45 -34.48 -33.22
N MET A 518 45.40 -35.02 -33.84
CA MET A 518 45.52 -35.37 -35.27
C MET A 518 44.18 -35.36 -36.00
N LYS A 519 44.14 -34.63 -37.13
CA LYS A 519 43.02 -34.60 -38.07
C LYS A 519 43.19 -35.73 -39.09
N THR A 520 42.06 -36.26 -39.57
CA THR A 520 41.82 -36.94 -40.86
C THR A 520 42.96 -37.79 -41.47
N HIS A 521 42.68 -39.07 -41.73
CA HIS A 521 42.65 -39.65 -43.09
C HIS A 521 42.40 -41.18 -43.04
N ARG A 522 41.36 -41.65 -43.74
CA ARG A 522 41.33 -43.01 -44.33
C ARG A 522 42.22 -42.95 -45.58
N PRO A 523 42.98 -43.99 -45.98
CA PRO A 523 42.34 -45.19 -46.54
C PRO A 523 43.12 -46.54 -46.42
N GLN A 524 42.47 -47.58 -46.96
CA GLN A 524 43.00 -48.76 -47.68
C GLN A 524 43.93 -49.83 -47.04
N ARG A 525 43.37 -51.05 -47.08
CA ARG A 525 43.93 -52.41 -47.06
C ARG A 525 45.12 -52.62 -48.03
N LEU A 526 46.25 -53.17 -47.56
CA LEU A 526 46.91 -54.39 -48.12
C LEU A 526 48.23 -54.80 -47.39
N GLN A 527 48.36 -56.10 -47.16
CA GLN A 527 49.56 -56.99 -47.10
C GLN A 527 50.91 -56.63 -46.44
N ALA A 528 51.30 -57.54 -45.53
CA ALA A 528 52.57 -58.31 -45.51
C ALA A 528 53.91 -57.70 -44.99
N GLN A 529 54.21 -58.07 -43.73
CA GLN A 529 55.35 -58.94 -43.33
C GLN A 529 56.79 -58.37 -43.15
N ARG A 530 57.43 -58.86 -42.06
CA ARG A 530 58.88 -59.08 -41.77
C ARG A 530 59.74 -57.98 -41.11
N GLY A 531 60.54 -58.42 -40.11
CA GLY A 531 61.61 -57.67 -39.42
C GLY A 531 61.28 -57.43 -37.93
N SER A 532 61.52 -58.35 -36.98
CA SER A 532 62.81 -58.91 -36.51
C SER A 532 63.71 -57.84 -35.86
N ILE A 533 64.45 -58.04 -34.78
CA ILE A 533 64.98 -59.28 -34.15
C ILE A 533 64.67 -59.23 -32.63
N SER A 534 64.28 -60.32 -31.97
CA SER A 534 65.18 -61.08 -31.07
C SER A 534 64.46 -62.21 -30.31
N HIS A 535 65.24 -62.94 -29.49
CA HIS A 535 64.90 -64.10 -28.65
C HIS A 535 65.58 -63.89 -27.26
N VAL A 536 65.33 -64.64 -26.17
CA VAL A 536 65.40 -66.11 -26.01
C VAL A 536 64.59 -66.60 -24.79
N SER A 537 63.79 -67.65 -25.03
CA SER A 537 63.39 -68.80 -24.16
C SER A 537 63.06 -68.60 -22.67
N GLY A 538 61.97 -69.17 -22.12
CA GLY A 538 60.97 -69.98 -22.81
C GLY A 538 59.91 -70.59 -21.88
N PHE A 539 58.67 -70.17 -22.08
CA PHE A 539 57.46 -70.98 -21.93
C PHE A 539 56.48 -70.45 -22.97
N ALA A 540 55.84 -71.34 -23.74
CA ALA A 540 54.91 -70.92 -24.78
C ALA A 540 53.59 -70.45 -24.16
N PHE A 541 53.43 -69.14 -23.97
CA PHE A 541 52.10 -68.56 -23.79
C PHE A 541 51.35 -68.66 -25.11
N PRO A 542 50.15 -69.30 -25.14
CA PRO A 542 49.36 -69.33 -26.36
C PRO A 542 48.98 -67.91 -26.78
N GLU A 543 49.28 -67.54 -28.03
CA GLU A 543 48.91 -66.26 -28.66
C GLU A 543 47.42 -66.24 -29.05
N ALA A 544 46.62 -66.79 -28.16
CA ALA A 544 45.18 -66.87 -28.13
C ALA A 544 44.78 -67.04 -26.66
N LEU A 545 44.67 -65.92 -25.93
CA LEU A 545 43.58 -65.83 -24.96
C LEU A 545 42.32 -66.07 -25.79
N SER A 546 41.75 -67.27 -25.68
CA SER A 546 40.57 -67.62 -26.45
C SER A 546 39.46 -66.62 -26.14
N GLU A 547 38.48 -66.52 -27.03
CA GLU A 547 37.29 -65.67 -26.82
C GLU A 547 36.68 -65.92 -25.42
N ALA A 548 36.68 -67.17 -24.97
CA ALA A 548 36.27 -67.57 -23.62
C ALA A 548 37.17 -67.08 -22.47
N ALA A 549 38.46 -66.78 -22.69
CA ALA A 549 39.32 -66.16 -21.68
C ALA A 549 39.02 -64.65 -21.55
N LEU A 550 38.87 -63.96 -22.68
CA LEU A 550 38.41 -62.56 -22.71
C LEU A 550 37.01 -62.43 -22.07
N GLU A 551 36.10 -63.35 -22.41
CA GLU A 551 34.74 -63.40 -21.88
C GLU A 551 34.72 -63.70 -20.37
N ARG A 552 35.63 -64.55 -19.86
CA ARG A 552 35.76 -64.76 -18.40
C ARG A 552 36.21 -63.49 -17.67
N THR A 553 37.18 -62.77 -18.21
CA THR A 553 37.60 -61.47 -17.64
C THR A 553 36.45 -60.46 -17.69
N ALA A 554 35.77 -60.32 -18.83
CA ALA A 554 34.61 -59.42 -18.95
C ALA A 554 33.46 -59.80 -17.98
N ARG A 555 33.22 -61.10 -17.74
CA ARG A 555 32.23 -61.57 -16.75
C ARG A 555 32.65 -61.27 -15.31
N LEU A 556 33.95 -61.31 -14.99
CA LEU A 556 34.49 -60.86 -13.70
C LEU A 556 34.35 -59.34 -13.55
N ASP A 557 34.81 -58.56 -14.53
CA ASP A 557 34.71 -57.10 -14.53
C ASP A 557 33.26 -56.61 -14.37
N MET A 558 32.30 -57.26 -15.04
CA MET A 558 30.87 -56.97 -14.86
C MET A 558 30.33 -57.34 -13.46
N SER A 559 30.85 -58.42 -12.86
CA SER A 559 30.47 -58.83 -11.50
C SER A 559 30.99 -57.83 -10.46
N ASP A 560 32.24 -57.41 -10.60
CA ASP A 560 32.88 -56.44 -9.70
C ASP A 560 32.25 -55.05 -9.85
N ALA A 561 31.95 -54.62 -11.08
CA ALA A 561 31.21 -53.38 -11.33
C ALA A 561 29.79 -53.41 -10.71
N LEU A 562 29.09 -54.54 -10.77
CA LEU A 562 27.79 -54.73 -10.13
C LEU A 562 27.91 -54.65 -8.60
N GLU A 563 28.90 -55.33 -7.99
CA GLU A 563 29.16 -55.24 -6.54
C GLU A 563 29.47 -53.82 -6.06
N LEU A 564 30.30 -53.08 -6.79
CA LEU A 564 30.58 -51.68 -6.49
C LEU A 564 29.33 -50.80 -6.61
N SER A 565 28.48 -51.04 -7.62
CA SER A 565 27.21 -50.31 -7.79
C SER A 565 26.19 -50.61 -6.69
N GLU A 566 26.14 -51.85 -6.19
CA GLU A 566 25.26 -52.23 -5.08
C GLU A 566 25.74 -51.61 -3.76
N ARG A 567 27.04 -51.70 -3.47
CA ARG A 567 27.61 -51.16 -2.26
C ARG A 567 27.42 -49.64 -2.18
N THR A 568 27.69 -48.93 -3.28
CA THR A 568 27.46 -47.48 -3.36
C THR A 568 25.97 -47.11 -3.23
N TYR A 569 25.04 -47.90 -3.78
CA TYR A 569 23.61 -47.70 -3.55
C TYR A 569 23.23 -47.87 -2.08
N VAL A 570 23.64 -48.97 -1.43
CA VAL A 570 23.29 -49.27 -0.03
C VAL A 570 23.93 -48.28 0.94
N ASP A 571 25.17 -47.87 0.70
CA ASP A 571 25.84 -46.85 1.53
C ASP A 571 25.15 -45.47 1.34
N LEU A 572 24.84 -45.05 0.11
CA LEU A 572 24.07 -43.81 -0.13
C LEU A 572 22.67 -43.85 0.52
N ALA A 573 21.98 -44.98 0.43
CA ALA A 573 20.67 -45.17 1.03
C ALA A 573 20.72 -45.09 2.57
N ARG A 574 21.80 -45.60 3.20
CA ARG A 574 22.02 -45.46 4.64
C ARG A 574 22.22 -44.00 5.05
N GLU A 575 23.13 -43.29 4.38
CA GLU A 575 23.41 -41.87 4.63
C GLU A 575 22.14 -41.00 4.45
N LEU A 576 21.32 -41.30 3.42
CA LEU A 576 20.05 -40.61 3.20
C LEU A 576 19.00 -40.95 4.27
N CYS A 577 18.94 -42.20 4.77
CA CYS A 577 18.08 -42.55 5.89
C CYS A 577 18.45 -41.78 7.17
N GLU A 578 19.76 -41.68 7.47
CA GLU A 578 20.27 -40.94 8.62
C GLU A 578 19.99 -39.43 8.48
N ALA A 579 20.26 -38.84 7.31
CA ALA A 579 20.03 -37.41 7.04
C ALA A 579 18.53 -37.00 7.02
N LEU A 580 17.62 -37.94 6.75
CA LEU A 580 16.18 -37.72 6.66
C LEU A 580 15.39 -38.23 7.88
N GLU A 581 16.10 -38.72 8.89
CA GLU A 581 15.58 -39.30 10.15
C GLU A 581 14.57 -40.44 9.89
N LEU A 582 14.86 -41.30 8.91
CA LEU A 582 14.04 -42.48 8.60
C LEU A 582 14.48 -43.66 9.48
N SER A 583 13.52 -44.39 10.05
CA SER A 583 13.83 -45.55 10.91
C SER A 583 14.41 -46.73 10.12
N GLN A 584 15.38 -47.44 10.72
CA GLN A 584 15.95 -48.65 10.13
C GLN A 584 14.85 -49.66 9.80
N GLY A 585 14.86 -50.18 8.57
CA GLY A 585 13.87 -51.12 8.07
C GLY A 585 12.73 -50.50 7.24
N GLN A 586 12.67 -49.18 7.05
CA GLN A 586 11.73 -48.56 6.11
C GLN A 586 12.11 -48.74 4.64
N LEU A 587 13.38 -49.02 4.35
CA LEU A 587 13.86 -49.33 3.00
C LEU A 587 13.82 -50.82 2.73
N SER A 588 13.27 -51.19 1.59
CA SER A 588 13.02 -52.59 1.20
C SER A 588 13.93 -53.07 0.06
N GLY A 589 14.52 -52.15 -0.70
CA GLY A 589 15.40 -52.40 -1.84
C GLY A 589 16.90 -52.56 -1.49
N CYS A 590 17.27 -52.46 -0.21
CA CYS A 590 18.67 -52.53 0.27
C CYS A 590 19.31 -53.94 0.24
N VAL A 591 18.71 -54.90 -0.46
CA VAL A 591 19.20 -56.27 -0.63
C VAL A 591 20.14 -56.35 -1.86
N PRO A 592 21.23 -57.14 -1.82
CA PRO A 592 22.08 -57.41 -2.99
C PRO A 592 21.31 -58.03 -4.17
N LEU A 593 21.67 -57.72 -5.42
CA LEU A 593 21.10 -58.35 -6.64
C LEU A 593 21.89 -59.60 -7.06
N LYS A 594 23.05 -59.85 -6.42
CA LYS A 594 23.92 -61.01 -6.67
C LYS A 594 23.12 -62.33 -6.60
N HIS A 595 23.32 -63.16 -7.62
CA HIS A 595 22.75 -64.51 -7.77
C HIS A 595 21.21 -64.61 -7.87
N LEU A 596 20.48 -63.50 -7.98
CA LEU A 596 19.02 -63.54 -8.07
C LEU A 596 18.48 -63.86 -9.48
N PRO A 597 17.37 -64.59 -9.60
CA PRO A 597 16.61 -64.73 -10.84
C PRO A 597 16.20 -63.38 -11.47
N PRO A 598 16.00 -63.28 -12.79
CA PRO A 598 15.58 -62.03 -13.44
C PRO A 598 14.31 -61.42 -12.83
N ALA A 599 13.30 -62.24 -12.53
CA ALA A 599 12.04 -61.78 -11.93
C ALA A 599 12.22 -61.19 -10.50
N GLU A 600 13.19 -61.68 -9.74
CA GLU A 600 13.50 -61.13 -8.41
C GLU A 600 14.33 -59.85 -8.50
N ARG A 601 15.20 -59.73 -9.51
CA ARG A 601 15.91 -58.48 -9.82
C ARG A 601 14.97 -57.38 -10.28
N GLU A 602 13.94 -57.70 -11.08
CA GLU A 602 12.89 -56.76 -11.46
C GLU A 602 12.07 -56.31 -10.24
N ARG A 603 11.69 -57.22 -9.34
CA ARG A 603 11.02 -56.88 -8.07
C ARG A 603 11.89 -55.97 -7.20
N LEU A 604 13.18 -56.26 -7.02
CA LEU A 604 14.08 -55.39 -6.27
C LEU A 604 14.32 -54.04 -6.97
N ALA A 605 14.31 -53.98 -8.29
CA ALA A 605 14.37 -52.71 -9.01
C ALA A 605 13.13 -51.84 -8.71
N SER A 606 11.93 -52.43 -8.65
CA SER A 606 10.72 -51.74 -8.17
C SER A 606 10.86 -51.27 -6.73
N LEU A 607 11.25 -52.15 -5.79
CA LEU A 607 11.42 -51.79 -4.37
C LEU A 607 12.45 -50.67 -4.17
N ARG A 608 13.56 -50.69 -4.92
CA ARG A 608 14.55 -49.59 -4.92
C ARG A 608 14.00 -48.29 -5.51
N GLN A 609 13.04 -48.36 -6.42
CA GLN A 609 12.37 -47.19 -6.96
C GLN A 609 11.33 -46.63 -5.98
N ASP A 610 10.58 -47.49 -5.29
CA ASP A 610 9.66 -47.12 -4.20
C ASP A 610 10.44 -46.44 -3.05
N ASP A 611 11.58 -47.01 -2.65
CA ASP A 611 12.53 -46.43 -1.68
C ASP A 611 13.01 -45.03 -2.13
N LEU A 612 13.32 -44.84 -3.43
CA LEU A 612 13.71 -43.53 -4.00
C LEU A 612 12.55 -42.52 -4.03
N GLU A 613 11.31 -42.97 -4.22
CA GLU A 613 10.13 -42.13 -4.13
C GLU A 613 9.83 -41.72 -2.69
N LEU A 614 10.03 -42.61 -1.71
CA LEU A 614 9.98 -42.28 -0.28
C LEU A 614 10.98 -41.18 0.07
N PHE A 615 12.24 -41.31 -0.36
CA PHE A 615 13.26 -40.27 -0.17
C PHE A 615 12.86 -38.93 -0.79
N ARG A 616 12.37 -38.93 -2.04
CA ARG A 616 11.90 -37.71 -2.73
C ARG A 616 10.76 -37.04 -1.97
N ASN A 617 9.79 -37.81 -1.49
CA ASN A 617 8.64 -37.29 -0.74
C ASN A 617 9.08 -36.70 0.61
N ARG A 618 10.02 -37.34 1.31
CA ARG A 618 10.58 -36.84 2.57
C ARG A 618 11.41 -35.55 2.37
N LEU A 619 12.24 -35.50 1.33
CA LEU A 619 12.98 -34.29 0.94
C LEU A 619 12.04 -33.14 0.55
N ALA A 620 10.98 -33.41 -0.22
CA ALA A 620 9.99 -32.42 -0.59
C ALA A 620 9.26 -31.86 0.64
N LEU A 621 8.89 -32.73 1.60
CA LEU A 621 8.27 -32.32 2.86
C LEU A 621 9.23 -31.42 3.67
N GLN A 622 10.48 -31.84 3.88
CA GLN A 622 11.48 -31.06 4.62
C GLN A 622 11.76 -29.71 3.95
N ASN A 623 11.87 -29.67 2.63
CA ASN A 623 12.00 -28.41 1.87
C ASN A 623 10.79 -27.49 2.07
N SER A 624 9.56 -28.03 2.02
CA SER A 624 8.35 -27.23 2.25
C SER A 624 8.27 -26.67 3.69
N GLN A 625 8.70 -27.46 4.68
CA GLN A 625 8.80 -27.03 6.08
C GLN A 625 9.89 -25.97 6.27
N SER A 626 11.04 -26.11 5.62
CA SER A 626 12.12 -25.12 5.62
C SER A 626 11.70 -23.81 4.94
N GLN A 627 10.93 -23.88 3.86
CA GLN A 627 10.40 -22.68 3.19
C GLN A 627 9.34 -21.97 4.06
N ASN A 628 8.42 -22.72 4.67
CA ASN A 628 7.40 -22.17 5.55
C ASN A 628 8.00 -21.52 6.81
N THR A 629 9.00 -22.16 7.43
CA THR A 629 9.72 -21.58 8.59
C THR A 629 10.53 -20.35 8.18
N HIS A 630 11.18 -20.35 7.02
CA HIS A 630 11.86 -19.15 6.50
C HIS A 630 10.87 -17.99 6.24
N LEU A 631 9.70 -18.25 5.65
CA LEU A 631 8.66 -17.24 5.43
C LEU A 631 8.12 -16.68 6.76
N LEU A 632 7.89 -17.53 7.76
CA LEU A 632 7.45 -17.11 9.09
C LEU A 632 8.52 -16.25 9.80
N LEU A 633 9.80 -16.63 9.70
CA LEU A 633 10.91 -15.82 10.21
C LEU A 633 10.99 -14.47 9.49
N GLN A 634 10.78 -14.44 8.17
CA GLN A 634 10.78 -13.19 7.39
C GLN A 634 9.58 -12.29 7.76
N GLN A 635 8.40 -12.86 8.05
CA GLN A 635 7.26 -12.11 8.57
C GLN A 635 7.56 -11.52 9.96
N SER A 636 8.08 -12.34 10.88
CA SER A 636 8.48 -11.89 12.21
C SER A 636 9.56 -10.79 12.17
N GLN A 637 10.53 -10.87 11.25
CA GLN A 637 11.51 -9.80 11.04
C GLN A 637 10.87 -8.48 10.58
N ARG A 638 9.86 -8.53 9.71
CA ARG A 638 9.11 -7.34 9.29
C ARG A 638 8.29 -6.76 10.44
N GLU A 639 7.63 -7.59 11.24
CA GLU A 639 6.89 -7.16 12.44
C GLU A 639 7.80 -6.52 13.47
N ILE A 640 9.00 -7.08 13.71
CA ILE A 640 10.01 -6.46 14.58
C ILE A 640 10.47 -5.10 14.02
N HIS A 641 10.56 -4.96 12.69
CA HIS A 641 10.93 -3.69 12.07
C HIS A 641 9.83 -2.62 12.23
N THR A 642 8.57 -2.95 11.96
CA THR A 642 7.44 -2.01 12.13
C THR A 642 7.18 -1.68 13.61
N LEU A 643 7.45 -2.61 14.53
CA LEU A 643 7.46 -2.33 15.98
C LEU A 643 8.55 -1.33 16.37
N ARG A 644 9.75 -1.39 15.77
CA ARG A 644 10.81 -0.40 16.00
C ARG A 644 10.47 0.97 15.42
N GLU A 645 9.87 1.02 14.23
CA GLU A 645 9.43 2.27 13.60
C GLU A 645 8.31 2.94 14.39
N SER A 646 7.28 2.19 14.80
CA SER A 646 6.21 2.71 15.65
C SER A 646 6.70 3.11 17.05
N GLN A 647 7.69 2.41 17.61
CA GLN A 647 8.36 2.83 18.85
C GLN A 647 9.11 4.16 18.66
N ALA A 648 9.82 4.36 17.54
CA ALA A 648 10.51 5.61 17.26
C ALA A 648 9.54 6.79 17.08
N VAL A 649 8.42 6.59 16.37
CA VAL A 649 7.33 7.58 16.26
C VAL A 649 6.72 7.88 17.63
N GLY A 650 6.50 6.87 18.46
CA GLY A 650 6.03 7.04 19.85
C GLY A 650 7.00 7.86 20.71
N GLN A 651 8.31 7.66 20.56
CA GLN A 651 9.34 8.46 21.24
C GLN A 651 9.35 9.92 20.75
N GLN A 652 9.15 10.16 19.45
CA GLN A 652 9.04 11.51 18.90
C GLN A 652 7.79 12.22 19.46
N LEU A 653 6.62 11.57 19.43
CA LEU A 653 5.38 12.14 19.97
C LEU A 653 5.49 12.39 21.48
N GLN A 654 6.19 11.56 22.24
CA GLN A 654 6.47 11.81 23.65
C GLN A 654 7.34 13.06 23.83
N ALA A 655 8.39 13.23 23.03
CA ALA A 655 9.24 14.43 23.08
C ALA A 655 8.48 15.72 22.69
N GLU A 656 7.57 15.64 21.72
CA GLU A 656 6.67 16.75 21.36
C GLU A 656 5.69 17.08 22.50
N LEU A 657 5.10 16.07 23.15
CA LEU A 657 4.26 16.26 24.35
C LEU A 657 5.03 16.86 25.53
N ASP A 658 6.26 16.41 25.77
CA ASP A 658 7.12 16.95 26.83
C ASP A 658 7.50 18.41 26.51
N SER A 659 7.78 18.76 25.24
CA SER A 659 8.01 20.13 24.79
C SER A 659 6.79 21.02 25.08
N VAL A 660 5.60 20.61 24.60
CA VAL A 660 4.34 21.34 24.84
C VAL A 660 4.02 21.46 26.34
N HIS A 661 4.38 20.45 27.15
CA HIS A 661 4.26 20.53 28.60
C HIS A 661 5.18 21.61 29.19
N THR A 662 6.44 21.69 28.77
CA THR A 662 7.37 22.75 29.22
C THR A 662 6.92 24.14 28.77
N GLU A 663 6.41 24.29 27.56
CA GLU A 663 5.82 25.55 27.07
C GLU A 663 4.59 25.96 27.88
N LEU A 664 3.71 25.01 28.21
CA LEU A 664 2.54 25.26 29.05
C LEU A 664 2.94 25.71 30.46
N GLU A 665 3.96 25.10 31.07
CA GLU A 665 4.49 25.54 32.37
C GLU A 665 5.17 26.91 32.28
N ALA A 666 5.88 27.23 31.19
CA ALA A 666 6.42 28.56 30.95
C ALA A 666 5.30 29.62 30.85
N VAL A 667 4.27 29.37 30.04
CA VAL A 667 3.09 30.26 29.91
C VAL A 667 2.33 30.41 31.23
N LYS A 668 2.25 29.37 32.06
CA LYS A 668 1.70 29.45 33.44
C LYS A 668 2.54 30.35 34.33
N GLN A 669 3.87 30.24 34.29
CA GLN A 669 4.80 31.07 35.05
C GLN A 669 4.74 32.54 34.61
N GLU A 670 4.76 32.81 33.30
CA GLU A 670 4.58 34.15 32.74
C GLU A 670 3.23 34.75 33.13
N SER A 671 2.14 33.97 33.02
CA SER A 671 0.81 34.38 33.46
C SER A 671 0.77 34.72 34.95
N ALA A 672 1.49 33.98 35.80
CA ALA A 672 1.61 34.27 37.22
C ALA A 672 2.41 35.56 37.47
N ALA A 673 3.54 35.75 36.78
CA ALA A 673 4.35 36.97 36.87
C ALA A 673 3.57 38.22 36.41
N LEU A 674 2.81 38.12 35.30
CA LEU A 674 1.95 39.19 34.81
C LEU A 674 0.83 39.53 35.79
N ARG A 675 0.19 38.52 36.43
CA ARG A 675 -0.80 38.76 37.49
C ARG A 675 -0.18 39.45 38.71
N GLN A 676 1.02 39.06 39.13
CA GLN A 676 1.75 39.71 40.22
C GLN A 676 2.11 41.16 39.86
N ALA A 677 2.63 41.41 38.66
CA ALA A 677 2.92 42.77 38.17
C ALA A 677 1.66 43.65 38.09
N LEU A 678 0.52 43.07 37.69
CA LEU A 678 -0.77 43.75 37.70
C LEU A 678 -1.23 44.09 39.13
N GLN A 679 -1.09 43.17 40.10
CA GLN A 679 -1.38 43.45 41.51
C GLN A 679 -0.46 44.53 42.10
N LEU A 680 0.83 44.52 41.76
CA LEU A 680 1.79 45.56 42.18
C LEU A 680 1.44 46.93 41.58
N THR A 681 1.06 47.00 40.31
CA THR A 681 0.63 48.28 39.69
C THR A 681 -0.72 48.76 40.22
N GLN A 682 -1.67 47.85 40.50
CA GLN A 682 -2.94 48.20 41.16
C GLN A 682 -2.73 48.73 42.57
N THR A 683 -1.90 48.08 43.40
CA THR A 683 -1.58 48.55 44.76
C THR A 683 -0.81 49.87 44.74
N GLN A 684 0.11 50.07 43.79
CA GLN A 684 0.76 51.37 43.56
C GLN A 684 -0.26 52.47 43.19
N LEU A 685 -1.16 52.21 42.23
CA LEU A 685 -2.20 53.16 41.83
C LEU A 685 -3.17 53.49 42.97
N GLN A 686 -3.58 52.49 43.76
CA GLN A 686 -4.42 52.68 44.94
C GLN A 686 -3.68 53.50 46.01
N SER A 687 -2.41 53.20 46.30
CA SER A 687 -1.60 54.00 47.22
C SER A 687 -1.42 55.44 46.75
N HIS A 688 -1.30 55.68 45.43
CA HIS A 688 -1.22 57.02 44.86
C HIS A 688 -2.57 57.75 44.89
N ARG A 689 -3.68 57.02 44.72
CA ARG A 689 -5.05 57.54 44.90
C ARG A 689 -5.29 57.95 46.35
N ASP A 690 -4.86 57.14 47.31
CA ASP A 690 -4.97 57.42 48.74
C ASP A 690 -4.01 58.53 49.19
N GLN A 691 -2.82 58.61 48.59
CA GLN A 691 -1.91 59.73 48.78
C GLN A 691 -2.48 61.03 48.17
N CYS A 692 -3.18 60.96 47.04
CA CYS A 692 -3.85 62.10 46.41
C CYS A 692 -5.09 62.53 47.22
N SER A 693 -5.91 61.59 47.71
CA SER A 693 -7.08 61.87 48.55
C SER A 693 -6.69 62.44 49.92
N THR A 694 -5.58 61.98 50.50
CA THR A 694 -5.02 62.58 51.73
C THR A 694 -4.37 63.93 51.47
N LYS A 695 -3.70 64.16 50.33
CA LYS A 695 -3.26 65.51 49.89
C LYS A 695 -4.45 66.45 49.73
N ASN A 696 -5.55 66.01 49.10
CA ASN A 696 -6.76 66.82 48.93
C ASN A 696 -7.49 67.05 50.27
N ARG A 697 -7.55 66.08 51.19
CA ARG A 697 -8.04 66.29 52.57
C ARG A 697 -7.16 67.28 53.34
N LYS A 698 -5.84 67.28 53.13
CA LYS A 698 -4.92 68.27 53.72
C LYS A 698 -5.10 69.65 53.10
N ALA A 699 -5.31 69.75 51.79
CA ALA A 699 -5.62 71.01 51.10
C ALA A 699 -6.96 71.59 51.60
N LEU A 700 -8.02 70.79 51.64
CA LEU A 700 -9.32 71.17 52.21
C LEU A 700 -9.27 71.47 53.73
N SER A 701 -8.24 70.96 54.44
CA SER A 701 -7.98 71.30 55.83
C SER A 701 -7.20 72.61 55.98
N MET A 702 -6.26 72.90 55.07
CA MET A 702 -5.59 74.20 54.98
C MET A 702 -6.59 75.30 54.59
N GLU A 703 -7.46 75.04 53.60
CA GLU A 703 -8.51 75.96 53.17
C GLU A 703 -9.52 76.27 54.31
N ARG A 704 -9.75 75.32 55.23
CA ARG A 704 -10.52 75.54 56.47
C ARG A 704 -9.74 76.27 57.58
N MET A 705 -8.41 76.35 57.49
CA MET A 705 -7.56 77.13 58.41
C MET A 705 -7.27 78.54 57.88
N ASP A 706 -7.22 78.74 56.56
CA ASP A 706 -6.95 80.04 55.92
C ASP A 706 -8.12 81.04 56.03
N VAL A 707 -9.33 80.59 56.40
CA VAL A 707 -10.45 81.48 56.78
C VAL A 707 -10.22 82.17 58.15
N ARG A 708 -9.09 81.91 58.84
CA ARG A 708 -8.71 82.57 60.11
C ARG A 708 -7.28 83.13 60.13
N SER A 709 -6.80 83.74 59.04
CA SER A 709 -5.64 84.66 59.13
C SER A 709 -5.71 85.79 58.11
N GLY A 710 -6.48 86.82 58.41
CA GLY A 710 -6.48 88.06 57.62
C GLY A 710 -5.17 88.83 57.79
N ARG A 711 -4.33 88.87 56.75
CA ARG A 711 -3.35 89.95 56.56
C ARG A 711 -3.03 90.13 55.07
N ILE A 712 -3.41 91.28 54.54
CA ILE A 712 -3.23 91.64 53.12
C ILE A 712 -1.74 91.93 52.88
N GLY A 713 -1.07 91.07 52.12
CA GLY A 713 0.30 91.27 51.65
C GLY A 713 0.32 91.57 50.16
N HIS A 714 0.68 92.79 49.78
CA HIS A 714 0.84 93.22 48.38
C HIS A 714 2.26 92.90 47.90
N HIS A 715 2.45 91.93 47.01
CA HIS A 715 3.71 91.77 46.26
C HIS A 715 3.49 91.21 44.85
N ASN A 716 4.29 91.72 43.90
CA ASN A 716 4.24 91.43 42.48
C ASN A 716 4.58 89.97 42.13
N CYS A 717 3.77 89.35 41.26
CA CYS A 717 4.17 88.16 40.53
C CYS A 717 4.88 88.55 39.22
N VAL A 718 6.18 88.25 39.13
CA VAL A 718 6.92 88.22 37.86
C VAL A 718 6.49 86.96 37.09
N PRO A 719 6.19 87.03 35.77
CA PRO A 719 5.94 85.83 34.96
C PRO A 719 7.18 84.94 34.94
N ASN A 720 7.04 83.65 35.26
CA ASN A 720 8.16 82.73 35.38
C ASN A 720 8.07 81.62 34.32
N ASP A 721 8.97 81.65 33.32
CA ASP A 721 9.03 80.78 32.13
C ASP A 721 9.41 79.31 32.42
N SER A 722 8.81 78.71 33.45
CA SER A 722 9.05 77.31 33.83
C SER A 722 7.98 76.33 33.33
N TYR A 723 6.80 76.81 32.93
CA TYR A 723 5.71 75.94 32.48
C TYR A 723 5.96 75.33 31.09
N GLU A 724 6.61 76.05 30.17
CA GLU A 724 6.98 75.49 28.86
C GLU A 724 8.10 74.45 28.95
N LYS A 725 9.10 74.66 29.81
CA LYS A 725 10.20 73.68 29.95
C LYS A 725 9.72 72.35 30.51
N VAL A 726 8.76 72.34 31.43
CA VAL A 726 8.18 71.10 31.98
C VAL A 726 7.27 70.39 30.96
N THR A 727 6.50 71.13 30.15
CA THR A 727 5.67 70.51 29.10
C THR A 727 6.52 70.01 27.94
N VAL A 728 7.56 70.74 27.51
CA VAL A 728 8.55 70.29 26.51
C VAL A 728 9.31 69.06 27.00
N LEU A 729 9.76 69.01 28.26
CA LEU A 729 10.40 67.80 28.82
C LEU A 729 9.44 66.61 28.89
N LYS A 730 8.17 66.79 29.27
CA LYS A 730 7.15 65.72 29.20
C LYS A 730 6.88 65.26 27.77
N ARG A 731 6.80 66.19 26.80
CA ARG A 731 6.55 65.88 25.39
C ARG A 731 7.75 65.12 24.79
N ARG A 732 8.98 65.54 25.09
CA ARG A 732 10.22 64.83 24.75
C ARG A 732 10.27 63.45 25.39
N GLN A 733 9.95 63.32 26.68
CA GLN A 733 9.94 62.02 27.36
C GLN A 733 8.84 61.07 26.84
N GLN A 734 7.69 61.59 26.39
CA GLN A 734 6.69 60.80 25.66
C GLN A 734 7.15 60.43 24.24
N GLN A 735 7.85 61.32 23.55
CA GLN A 735 8.40 61.06 22.21
C GLN A 735 9.55 60.04 22.27
N ASP A 736 10.43 60.11 23.27
CA ASP A 736 11.47 59.12 23.52
C ASP A 736 10.87 57.76 23.92
N ARG A 737 9.74 57.75 24.66
CA ARG A 737 8.98 56.52 24.93
C ARG A 737 8.29 55.95 23.69
N ARG A 738 7.81 56.79 22.75
CA ARG A 738 7.33 56.32 21.44
C ARG A 738 8.47 55.75 20.61
N ARG A 739 9.58 56.49 20.46
CA ARG A 739 10.77 56.03 19.74
C ARG A 739 11.36 54.73 20.29
N ARG A 740 11.35 54.52 21.60
CA ARG A 740 11.75 53.24 22.21
C ARG A 740 10.78 52.11 21.83
N ARG A 741 9.47 52.33 21.87
CA ARG A 741 8.46 51.35 21.46
C ARG A 741 8.48 51.08 19.94
N GLU A 742 8.75 52.10 19.14
CA GLU A 742 8.93 51.98 17.68
C GLU A 742 10.18 51.16 17.38
N ALA A 743 11.31 51.44 18.03
CA ALA A 743 12.53 50.63 17.92
C ALA A 743 12.35 49.19 18.44
N GLU A 744 11.60 49.00 19.53
CA GLU A 744 11.27 47.69 20.11
C GLU A 744 10.37 46.86 19.16
N VAL A 745 9.38 47.51 18.53
CA VAL A 745 8.55 46.92 17.47
C VAL A 745 9.36 46.63 16.21
N ASP A 746 10.30 47.47 15.82
CA ASP A 746 11.16 47.21 14.66
C ASP A 746 12.16 46.07 14.93
N THR A 747 12.69 45.94 16.15
CA THR A 747 13.44 44.74 16.55
C THR A 747 12.56 43.48 16.48
N LEU A 748 11.35 43.51 17.06
CA LEU A 748 10.41 42.38 17.02
C LEU A 748 9.90 42.05 15.61
N LYS A 749 9.96 42.99 14.65
CA LYS A 749 9.72 42.73 13.22
C LYS A 749 10.95 42.18 12.48
N SER A 750 12.16 42.47 12.96
CA SER A 750 13.40 41.93 12.38
C SER A 750 13.69 40.49 12.84
N GLU A 751 13.21 40.09 14.02
CA GLU A 751 13.36 38.72 14.56
C GLU A 751 12.72 37.62 13.68
N PRO A 752 11.46 37.72 13.18
CA PRO A 752 10.91 36.70 12.29
C PRO A 752 11.71 36.58 10.98
N GLY A 753 12.15 37.71 10.39
CA GLY A 753 12.99 37.68 9.19
C GLY A 753 14.33 36.97 9.38
N HIS A 754 14.90 37.02 10.59
CA HIS A 754 16.11 36.25 10.91
C HIS A 754 15.82 34.76 11.18
N LYS A 755 14.65 34.41 11.75
CA LYS A 755 14.22 33.01 11.93
C LYS A 755 13.87 32.35 10.59
N GLU A 756 13.06 32.98 9.75
CA GLU A 756 12.74 32.49 8.40
C GLU A 756 14.01 32.32 7.53
N GLN A 757 15.00 33.22 7.67
CA GLN A 757 16.27 33.09 6.94
C GLN A 757 17.19 32.00 7.53
N ALA A 758 17.03 31.63 8.80
CA ALA A 758 17.71 30.47 9.40
C ALA A 758 17.03 29.15 9.00
N GLU A 759 15.70 29.11 8.99
CA GLU A 759 14.89 27.97 8.54
C GLU A 759 15.09 27.70 7.04
N CYS A 760 15.12 28.73 6.19
CA CYS A 760 15.51 28.60 4.78
C CYS A 760 16.94 28.05 4.60
N LYS A 761 17.90 28.38 5.49
CA LYS A 761 19.27 27.84 5.45
C LYS A 761 19.33 26.38 5.90
N MET A 762 18.52 26.00 6.90
CA MET A 762 18.35 24.61 7.33
C MET A 762 17.71 23.76 6.22
N ALA A 763 16.65 24.26 5.56
CA ALA A 763 16.00 23.60 4.43
C ALA A 763 16.95 23.43 3.22
N ALA A 764 17.80 24.42 2.94
CA ALA A 764 18.83 24.34 1.91
C ALA A 764 19.98 23.34 2.24
N GLN A 765 20.27 23.13 3.53
CA GLN A 765 21.24 22.11 3.97
C GLN A 765 20.64 20.69 3.91
N LEU A 766 19.35 20.53 4.21
CA LEU A 766 18.65 19.24 4.08
C LEU A 766 18.45 18.80 2.62
N THR A 767 18.36 19.75 1.67
CA THR A 767 18.26 19.46 0.23
C THR A 767 19.60 19.26 -0.50
N SER A 768 20.74 19.39 0.20
CA SER A 768 22.09 19.29 -0.41
C SER A 768 22.93 18.10 0.07
N MET A 769 22.33 17.13 0.77
CA MET A 769 22.98 15.85 1.04
C MET A 769 23.04 14.96 -0.22
N PRO A 770 24.22 14.52 -0.68
CA PRO A 770 24.33 13.71 -1.88
C PRO A 770 23.83 12.28 -1.63
N GLN A 771 22.80 11.89 -2.37
CA GLN A 771 22.19 10.55 -2.35
C GLN A 771 23.19 9.49 -2.84
N ARG A 772 24.01 8.96 -1.92
CA ARG A 772 25.04 7.97 -2.23
C ARG A 772 24.47 6.55 -2.19
N GLN A 773 24.01 6.10 -3.36
CA GLN A 773 23.99 4.71 -3.82
C GLN A 773 23.39 3.66 -2.89
N GLN A 774 22.21 3.14 -3.26
CA GLN A 774 22.02 1.69 -3.37
C GLN A 774 21.00 1.38 -4.45
N SER A 775 21.50 0.93 -5.61
CA SER A 775 20.69 0.39 -6.68
C SER A 775 20.38 -1.07 -6.38
N ILE A 776 19.11 -1.44 -6.29
CA ILE A 776 18.66 -2.81 -6.51
C ILE A 776 17.50 -2.75 -7.50
N GLU A 777 17.74 -3.29 -8.69
CA GLU A 777 16.71 -3.53 -9.69
C GLU A 777 15.82 -4.66 -9.19
N LEU A 778 14.51 -4.43 -9.13
CA LEU A 778 13.52 -5.50 -9.16
C LEU A 778 12.55 -5.23 -10.29
N THR A 779 12.75 -5.97 -11.37
CA THR A 779 11.80 -6.11 -12.48
C THR A 779 10.48 -6.65 -11.95
N GLU A 780 9.40 -5.90 -12.11
CA GLU A 780 8.05 -6.41 -11.91
C GLU A 780 7.72 -7.45 -12.99
N ALA A 781 7.13 -8.56 -12.56
CA ALA A 781 6.53 -9.54 -13.45
C ALA A 781 5.03 -9.26 -13.55
N HIS A 782 4.57 -8.92 -14.76
CA HIS A 782 3.19 -9.07 -15.21
C HIS A 782 3.20 -9.70 -16.60
#